data_AF-A0A9N8YZF6-F1
#
_entry.id   AF-A0A9N8YZF6-F1
#
_cell.length_a   1.000
_cell.length_b   1.000
_cell.length_c   1.000
_cell.angle_alpha   90.00
_cell.angle_beta   90.00
_cell.angle_gamma   90.00
#
_symmetry.space_group_name_H-M   'P 1'
#
loop_
_entity.id
_entity.type
_entity.pdbx_description
1 polymer ?
#
loop_
_entity_poly.entity_id
_entity_poly.type
_entity_poly.pdbx_seq_one_letter_code
_entity_poly.pdbx_strand_id
1 'polypeptide(L)'
;RRPNYAYILDELNAQKTAIKSHRLSDPNSKYGKLQQLRIEFINLFSLNKGKNCREYNFVHGEGIILRDDGELKIQKTIQSTPIIYFSKKGSVFSDITMDVEPENDYIRIHFPICTVQYQSEATDEFIIDIKNTMSIPDINKKLEMLKKKLNNYGDYIVTEAILGGAITIKNWSKIDDAYKSRLKSYIQWGIDYAKGKKLNVFENVSLDGLPPLPSFDASEPMKCVGDLYNWLKDLYRNKNLEIISYEKIKPSYQSLPNDLIQQIHQCSSLHLSKYYSSLVPQIPFQYDSKDVLEWIKSSKLPLELYMRDWIQNNLLQHGVLLQQAYLLENGIILKDELELDNIPFAEYNSSLDRPLVDFKNSKCSDKVYCQVIFHAVKISFDPSSIKYLQQFSDAVDSTLETHEPFKNLCTLFGNDYGHLLSRTFTLGGILSRSFKPRNDLTNFIHARKFEFDVNDPDAPQEIEEILKIWSGESQDIDTSLFLNNNGDIIRRNNIGDWWKTLADSPSNWKVISSENWMPLYKVLDNTHQNIEAILNNEFHLVFNGKESLNKNQTTVIINFPGPIENNYYIFGNVVKENNDGDWEIIPETTVQFRYQNKDGCAAYILNNSNLKFLWFVLAKPNGYYSNKNRNVKFAYGELDIDNSQSEITLNSENIYSNCVLMTSFVPKTQDDTIIHDITLKAWTKATIELKVQRKERDDNLNQEVIKKIGLIDSSDEDSSDSESTFGNNSAQGSHEKTTLQWCIIYANEREPMKSEDKGSYPWNLFGIVLDENFKKN
;
A
#
# COMPACT_ATOMS: atom_id res chain seq x y z
N ARG A 1 -10.97 -15.59 -44.59
CA ARG A 1 -9.69 -14.97 -44.13
C ARG A 1 -9.65 -13.57 -44.74
N ARG A 2 -9.85 -12.52 -43.94
CA ARG A 2 -9.79 -11.13 -44.42
C ARG A 2 -8.32 -10.78 -44.74
N PRO A 3 -8.04 -9.94 -45.75
CA PRO A 3 -6.67 -9.49 -46.07
C PRO A 3 -6.04 -8.79 -44.86
N ASN A 4 -4.73 -8.96 -44.66
CA ASN A 4 -4.00 -8.25 -43.61
C ASN A 4 -3.82 -6.78 -44.01
N TYR A 5 -4.76 -5.92 -43.62
CA TYR A 5 -4.78 -4.48 -43.98
C TYR A 5 -3.51 -3.74 -43.59
N ALA A 6 -2.87 -4.17 -42.50
CA ALA A 6 -1.60 -3.64 -42.04
C ALA A 6 -0.50 -3.88 -43.09
N TYR A 7 -0.43 -5.08 -43.65
CA TYR A 7 0.53 -5.42 -44.70
C TYR A 7 0.34 -4.54 -45.95
N ILE A 8 -0.91 -4.36 -46.42
CA ILE A 8 -1.21 -3.53 -47.59
C ILE A 8 -0.79 -2.07 -47.34
N LEU A 9 -1.12 -1.54 -46.16
CA LEU A 9 -0.84 -0.16 -45.80
C LEU A 9 0.66 0.10 -45.55
N ASP A 10 1.35 -0.82 -44.87
CA ASP A 10 2.77 -0.74 -44.58
C ASP A 10 3.60 -0.88 -45.87
N GLU A 11 3.20 -1.76 -46.79
CA GLU A 11 3.86 -1.93 -48.10
C GLU A 11 3.65 -0.70 -49.01
N LEU A 12 2.43 -0.13 -49.04
CA LEU A 12 2.15 1.11 -49.77
C LEU A 12 2.92 2.32 -49.20
N ASN A 13 3.11 2.39 -47.88
CA ASN A 13 3.84 3.48 -47.22
C ASN A 13 5.37 3.33 -47.35
N ALA A 14 5.92 2.13 -47.16
CA ALA A 14 7.36 1.87 -47.21
C ALA A 14 7.99 2.20 -48.57
N GLN A 15 7.22 2.08 -49.66
CA GLN A 15 7.73 2.28 -51.01
C GLN A 15 7.44 3.66 -51.62
N LYS A 16 6.67 4.52 -50.94
CA LYS A 16 6.47 5.93 -51.29
C LYS A 16 7.80 6.72 -51.31
N THR A 17 8.81 6.21 -50.60
CA THR A 17 10.18 6.74 -50.54
C THR A 17 11.06 6.25 -51.71
N ALA A 18 10.68 5.19 -52.43
CA ALA A 18 11.54 4.50 -53.39
C ALA A 18 11.16 4.68 -54.87
N ILE A 19 9.97 5.20 -55.19
CA ILE A 19 9.46 5.23 -56.57
C ILE A 19 9.46 6.66 -57.10
N LYS A 20 10.60 7.07 -57.69
CA LYS A 20 10.69 8.26 -58.55
C LYS A 20 11.18 7.98 -59.97
N SER A 21 11.36 6.72 -60.37
CA SER A 21 11.69 6.41 -61.76
C SER A 21 11.24 5.00 -62.14
N HIS A 22 10.75 4.87 -63.37
CA HIS A 22 10.45 3.65 -64.15
C HIS A 22 8.97 3.25 -64.28
N ARG A 23 8.60 3.03 -65.54
CA ARG A 23 7.29 2.67 -66.09
C ARG A 23 7.28 1.18 -66.51
N LEU A 24 6.06 0.63 -66.51
CA LEU A 24 5.52 -0.50 -67.32
C LEU A 24 5.54 -1.95 -66.76
N SER A 25 4.33 -2.40 -66.40
CA SER A 25 3.56 -3.52 -66.97
C SER A 25 4.16 -4.93 -67.04
N ASP A 26 4.54 -5.48 -65.89
CA ASP A 26 4.53 -6.94 -65.68
C ASP A 26 3.78 -7.23 -64.36
N PRO A 27 2.69 -8.04 -64.36
CA PRO A 27 1.95 -8.39 -63.14
C PRO A 27 2.82 -9.07 -62.06
N ASN A 28 3.87 -9.79 -62.49
CA ASN A 28 4.83 -10.43 -61.58
C ASN A 28 5.95 -9.49 -61.13
N SER A 29 6.06 -8.32 -61.73
CA SER A 29 6.98 -7.28 -61.26
C SER A 29 6.50 -6.67 -59.93
N LYS A 30 7.45 -6.09 -59.21
CA LYS A 30 7.19 -5.33 -57.97
C LYS A 30 6.12 -4.24 -58.16
N TYR A 31 6.01 -3.65 -59.37
CA TYR A 31 5.03 -2.61 -59.70
C TYR A 31 3.63 -3.18 -59.97
N GLY A 32 3.53 -4.35 -60.62
CA GLY A 32 2.25 -5.04 -60.85
C GLY A 32 1.57 -5.45 -59.55
N LYS A 33 2.34 -6.00 -58.60
CA LYS A 33 1.86 -6.31 -57.24
C LYS A 33 1.38 -5.06 -56.48
N LEU A 34 2.08 -3.93 -56.64
CA LEU A 34 1.71 -2.66 -56.00
C LEU A 34 0.38 -2.11 -56.55
N GLN A 35 0.20 -2.17 -57.87
CA GLN A 35 -1.04 -1.76 -58.51
C GLN A 35 -2.21 -2.64 -58.05
N GLN A 36 -2.00 -3.95 -57.92
CA GLN A 36 -3.01 -4.87 -57.39
C GLN A 36 -3.38 -4.52 -55.93
N LEU A 37 -2.40 -4.33 -55.05
CA LEU A 37 -2.62 -3.94 -53.64
C LEU A 37 -3.38 -2.61 -53.51
N ARG A 38 -3.11 -1.65 -54.41
CA ARG A 38 -3.84 -0.37 -54.48
C ARG A 38 -5.29 -0.56 -54.87
N ILE A 39 -5.56 -1.37 -55.89
CA ILE A 39 -6.92 -1.69 -56.35
C ILE A 39 -7.69 -2.42 -55.24
N GLU A 40 -7.05 -3.36 -54.56
CA GLU A 40 -7.62 -4.06 -53.39
C GLU A 40 -7.98 -3.07 -52.26
N PHE A 41 -7.11 -2.09 -51.97
CA PHE A 41 -7.39 -1.05 -50.99
C PHE A 41 -8.55 -0.13 -51.39
N ILE A 42 -8.61 0.31 -52.65
CA ILE A 42 -9.69 1.14 -53.19
C ILE A 42 -11.03 0.41 -53.08
N ASN A 43 -11.07 -0.87 -53.47
CA ASN A 43 -12.28 -1.69 -53.41
C ASN A 43 -12.73 -1.97 -51.98
N LEU A 44 -11.77 -2.23 -51.08
CA LEU A 44 -12.03 -2.48 -49.66
C LEU A 44 -12.83 -1.34 -49.00
N PHE A 45 -12.39 -0.09 -49.21
CA PHE A 45 -13.09 1.09 -48.68
C PHE A 45 -14.16 1.64 -49.65
N SER A 46 -14.30 0.98 -50.81
CA SER A 46 -15.14 1.38 -51.93
C SER A 46 -15.00 2.87 -52.27
N LEU A 47 -13.74 3.34 -52.38
CA LEU A 47 -13.43 4.73 -52.71
C LEU A 47 -13.84 5.08 -54.15
N ASN A 48 -14.01 4.05 -55.00
CA ASN A 48 -14.43 4.15 -56.38
C ASN A 48 -15.96 4.15 -56.59
N LYS A 49 -16.74 3.84 -55.54
CA LYS A 49 -18.21 3.81 -55.60
C LYS A 49 -18.81 5.10 -55.08
N GLY A 50 -19.95 5.49 -55.65
CA GLY A 50 -20.73 6.58 -55.08
C GLY A 50 -21.36 6.19 -53.74
N LYS A 51 -21.83 7.21 -53.01
CA LYS A 51 -22.47 7.10 -51.70
C LYS A 51 -23.83 7.80 -51.72
N ASN A 52 -24.83 7.19 -51.09
CA ASN A 52 -26.11 7.83 -50.80
C ASN A 52 -26.18 8.17 -49.32
N CYS A 53 -26.64 9.38 -48.99
CA CYS A 53 -26.87 9.77 -47.61
C CYS A 53 -28.17 9.10 -47.12
N ARG A 54 -28.06 8.25 -46.09
CA ARG A 54 -29.21 7.70 -45.37
C ARG A 54 -29.03 8.02 -43.89
N GLU A 55 -29.97 8.77 -43.32
CA GLU A 55 -29.90 9.26 -41.95
C GLU A 55 -28.59 10.02 -41.68
N TYR A 56 -27.73 9.47 -40.81
CA TYR A 56 -26.43 10.02 -40.42
C TYR A 56 -25.25 9.25 -41.03
N ASN A 57 -25.47 8.44 -42.06
CA ASN A 57 -24.44 7.60 -42.66
C ASN A 57 -24.46 7.62 -44.19
N PHE A 58 -23.34 7.21 -44.80
CA PHE A 58 -23.27 6.92 -46.22
C PHE A 58 -23.44 5.43 -46.48
N VAL A 59 -24.36 5.10 -47.39
CA VAL A 59 -24.53 3.75 -47.93
C VAL A 59 -23.96 3.70 -49.34
N HIS A 60 -23.26 2.63 -49.65
CA HIS A 60 -22.61 2.45 -50.95
C HIS A 60 -23.66 2.32 -52.05
N GLY A 61 -23.47 3.02 -53.16
CA GLY A 61 -24.15 2.68 -54.40
C GLY A 61 -23.69 1.30 -54.89
N GLU A 62 -24.54 0.67 -55.68
CA GLU A 62 -24.25 -0.66 -56.24
C GLU A 62 -23.18 -0.56 -57.34
N GLY A 63 -23.27 0.48 -58.17
CA GLY A 63 -22.39 0.74 -59.30
C GLY A 63 -21.05 1.40 -58.96
N ILE A 64 -20.06 1.18 -59.81
CA ILE A 64 -18.73 1.81 -59.72
C ILE A 64 -18.75 3.10 -60.54
N ILE A 65 -18.40 4.23 -59.90
CA ILE A 65 -18.41 5.54 -60.55
C ILE A 65 -17.01 5.92 -61.05
N LEU A 66 -15.95 5.59 -60.30
CA LEU A 66 -14.58 6.01 -60.59
C LEU A 66 -13.72 4.82 -61.04
N ARG A 67 -12.70 5.08 -61.88
CA ARG A 67 -11.77 4.04 -62.35
C ARG A 67 -10.69 3.70 -61.32
N ASP A 68 -10.36 2.42 -61.17
CA ASP A 68 -9.42 1.94 -60.13
C ASP A 68 -7.95 2.37 -60.30
N ASP A 69 -7.58 2.95 -61.44
CA ASP A 69 -6.22 3.44 -61.75
C ASP A 69 -5.94 4.89 -61.28
N GLY A 70 -6.94 5.57 -60.71
CA GLY A 70 -6.84 6.96 -60.23
C GLY A 70 -5.95 7.16 -58.99
N GLU A 71 -5.43 8.38 -58.78
CA GLU A 71 -4.46 8.78 -57.76
C GLU A 71 -4.93 8.51 -56.31
N LEU A 72 -4.19 7.67 -55.57
CA LEU A 72 -4.42 7.36 -54.15
C LEU A 72 -3.29 7.93 -53.29
N LYS A 73 -3.62 8.81 -52.35
CA LYS A 73 -2.68 9.35 -51.35
C LYS A 73 -3.09 8.92 -49.96
N ILE A 74 -2.16 8.31 -49.24
CA ILE A 74 -2.32 7.93 -47.83
C ILE A 74 -1.30 8.73 -47.01
N GLN A 75 -1.75 9.31 -45.92
CA GLN A 75 -0.91 10.02 -44.95
C GLN A 75 -1.20 9.50 -43.54
N LYS A 76 -0.19 8.90 -42.90
CA LYS A 76 -0.31 8.45 -41.50
C LYS A 76 -0.36 9.67 -40.59
N THR A 77 -1.33 9.70 -39.69
CA THR A 77 -1.52 10.81 -38.77
C THR A 77 -0.71 10.50 -37.51
N ILE A 78 0.60 10.73 -37.55
CA ILE A 78 1.58 10.29 -36.53
C ILE A 78 1.28 10.85 -35.12
N GLN A 79 0.43 11.89 -35.02
CA GLN A 79 0.06 12.56 -33.76
C GLN A 79 -1.43 12.80 -33.60
N SER A 80 -2.32 12.14 -34.37
CA SER A 80 -3.75 12.44 -34.23
C SER A 80 -4.26 11.99 -32.87
N THR A 81 -4.79 12.95 -32.12
CA THR A 81 -5.43 12.68 -30.85
C THR A 81 -6.82 12.09 -31.09
N PRO A 82 -7.24 11.11 -30.27
CA PRO A 82 -8.61 10.63 -30.35
C PRO A 82 -9.60 11.76 -30.05
N ILE A 83 -10.73 11.76 -30.75
CA ILE A 83 -11.75 12.81 -30.66
C ILE A 83 -13.03 12.21 -30.10
N ILE A 84 -13.63 12.85 -29.10
CA ILE A 84 -14.92 12.47 -28.55
C ILE A 84 -15.99 13.43 -29.06
N TYR A 85 -17.10 12.86 -29.50
CA TYR A 85 -18.29 13.57 -29.96
C TYR A 85 -19.44 13.35 -29.00
N PHE A 86 -20.15 14.44 -28.69
CA PHE A 86 -21.36 14.46 -27.88
C PHE A 86 -22.55 14.78 -28.78
N SER A 87 -23.53 13.87 -28.83
CA SER A 87 -24.79 14.13 -29.55
C SER A 87 -25.57 15.25 -28.84
N LYS A 88 -26.04 16.26 -29.58
CA LYS A 88 -26.94 17.29 -29.03
C LYS A 88 -28.39 16.82 -29.11
N LYS A 89 -29.14 16.97 -28.00
CA LYS A 89 -30.59 16.75 -28.01
C LYS A 89 -31.27 17.83 -28.85
N GLY A 90 -31.87 17.42 -29.96
CA GLY A 90 -32.94 18.14 -30.64
C GLY A 90 -32.51 19.26 -31.59
N SER A 91 -32.51 18.95 -32.88
CA SER A 91 -33.42 19.66 -33.79
C SER A 91 -33.87 18.69 -34.88
N VAL A 92 -35.17 18.41 -34.91
CA VAL A 92 -35.82 17.72 -36.02
C VAL A 92 -35.63 18.62 -37.23
N PHE A 93 -34.88 18.16 -38.23
CA PHE A 93 -34.98 18.76 -39.56
C PHE A 93 -36.42 18.53 -40.03
N SER A 94 -37.18 19.60 -40.19
CA SER A 94 -38.63 19.62 -40.38
C SER A 94 -39.17 18.91 -41.63
N ASP A 95 -38.34 18.26 -42.44
CA ASP A 95 -38.75 17.66 -43.71
C ASP A 95 -38.47 16.15 -43.81
N ILE A 96 -37.96 15.51 -42.74
CA ILE A 96 -37.85 14.05 -42.66
C ILE A 96 -38.72 13.59 -41.49
N THR A 97 -40.00 13.37 -41.74
CA THR A 97 -40.88 12.62 -40.84
C THR A 97 -40.40 11.18 -40.80
N MET A 98 -39.54 10.86 -39.84
CA MET A 98 -39.28 9.48 -39.43
C MET A 98 -39.49 9.38 -37.93
N ASP A 99 -40.51 8.60 -37.57
CA ASP A 99 -40.80 8.14 -36.21
C ASP A 99 -39.70 7.17 -35.75
N VAL A 100 -38.53 7.71 -35.43
CA VAL A 100 -37.54 7.01 -34.63
C VAL A 100 -37.32 7.88 -33.42
N GLU A 101 -37.86 7.45 -32.27
CA GLU A 101 -37.50 8.04 -30.97
C GLU A 101 -35.97 8.05 -30.88
N PRO A 102 -35.33 9.22 -30.87
CA PRO A 102 -33.90 9.22 -30.83
C PRO A 102 -33.53 8.98 -29.37
N GLU A 103 -33.02 7.80 -29.06
CA GLU A 103 -32.20 7.55 -27.87
C GLU A 103 -30.92 8.41 -27.98
N ASN A 104 -31.09 9.73 -27.83
CA ASN A 104 -30.14 10.79 -28.17
C ASN A 104 -29.03 10.99 -27.13
N ASP A 105 -28.81 10.01 -26.27
CA ASP A 105 -27.82 10.09 -25.20
C ASP A 105 -26.68 9.12 -25.49
N TYR A 106 -25.78 9.47 -26.39
CA TYR A 106 -24.57 8.69 -26.60
C TYR A 106 -23.38 9.59 -26.90
N ILE A 107 -22.19 9.07 -26.58
CA ILE A 107 -20.93 9.65 -27.00
C ILE A 107 -20.25 8.70 -27.99
N ARG A 108 -19.46 9.26 -28.90
CA ARG A 108 -18.67 8.47 -29.84
C ARG A 108 -17.23 8.93 -29.80
N ILE A 109 -16.31 7.99 -29.65
CA ILE A 109 -14.89 8.23 -29.53
C ILE A 109 -14.20 7.70 -30.77
N HIS A 110 -13.53 8.58 -31.50
CA HIS A 110 -12.86 8.29 -32.75
C HIS A 110 -11.35 8.23 -32.51
N PHE A 111 -10.73 7.18 -33.01
CA PHE A 111 -9.30 6.92 -32.95
C PHE A 111 -8.73 7.00 -34.37
N PRO A 112 -8.42 8.22 -34.86
CA PRO A 112 -7.85 8.43 -36.19
C PRO A 112 -6.46 7.78 -36.33
N ILE A 113 -6.22 7.15 -37.49
CA ILE A 113 -4.96 6.46 -37.82
C ILE A 113 -4.30 7.03 -39.08
N CYS A 114 -5.05 7.24 -40.16
CA CYS A 114 -4.53 7.84 -41.39
C CYS A 114 -5.61 8.58 -42.19
N THR A 115 -5.18 9.53 -43.02
CA THR A 115 -6.03 10.22 -43.99
C THR A 115 -5.80 9.62 -45.38
N VAL A 116 -6.88 9.41 -46.12
CA VAL A 116 -6.87 8.90 -47.48
C VAL A 116 -7.54 9.89 -48.42
N GLN A 117 -6.87 10.19 -49.53
CA GLN A 117 -7.39 10.99 -50.63
C GLN A 117 -7.38 10.16 -51.91
N TYR A 118 -8.49 10.18 -52.64
CA TYR A 118 -8.63 9.43 -53.88
C TYR A 118 -9.29 10.27 -54.97
N GLN A 119 -8.66 10.29 -56.14
CA GLN A 119 -9.14 11.03 -57.31
C GLN A 119 -8.97 10.20 -58.57
N SER A 120 -10.03 10.09 -59.36
CA SER A 120 -10.02 9.38 -60.64
C SER A 120 -11.05 9.98 -61.61
N GLU A 121 -10.99 9.55 -62.86
CA GLU A 121 -12.02 9.80 -63.86
C GLU A 121 -13.22 8.86 -63.67
N ALA A 122 -14.38 9.26 -64.20
CA ALA A 122 -15.57 8.42 -64.18
C ALA A 122 -15.44 7.19 -65.11
N THR A 123 -16.14 6.10 -64.77
CA THR A 123 -16.21 4.90 -65.60
C THR A 123 -17.07 5.14 -66.85
N ASP A 124 -16.71 4.50 -67.95
CA ASP A 124 -17.45 4.62 -69.21
C ASP A 124 -18.89 4.10 -69.05
N GLU A 125 -19.08 3.06 -68.25
CA GLU A 125 -20.39 2.50 -67.91
C GLU A 125 -21.30 3.53 -67.24
N PHE A 126 -20.81 4.24 -66.21
CA PHE A 126 -21.57 5.29 -65.54
C PHE A 126 -21.92 6.43 -66.51
N ILE A 127 -20.95 6.86 -67.33
CA ILE A 127 -21.15 7.92 -68.32
C ILE A 127 -22.22 7.53 -69.34
N ILE A 128 -22.16 6.31 -69.88
CA ILE A 128 -23.11 5.79 -70.87
C ILE A 128 -24.52 5.68 -70.28
N ASP A 129 -24.64 5.16 -69.05
CA ASP A 129 -25.92 5.00 -68.37
C ASP A 129 -26.64 6.33 -68.12
N ILE A 130 -25.89 7.36 -67.72
CA ILE A 130 -26.44 8.71 -67.55
C ILE A 130 -26.79 9.31 -68.91
N LYS A 131 -25.92 9.17 -69.92
CA LYS A 131 -26.19 9.68 -71.29
C LYS A 131 -27.47 9.09 -71.90
N ASN A 132 -27.67 7.78 -71.75
CA ASN A 132 -28.89 7.08 -72.17
C ASN A 132 -30.13 7.61 -71.43
N THR A 133 -29.99 7.89 -70.14
CA THR A 133 -31.08 8.50 -69.34
C THR A 133 -31.43 9.91 -69.82
N MET A 134 -30.41 10.72 -70.13
CA MET A 134 -30.60 12.09 -70.65
C MET A 134 -31.26 12.15 -72.03
N SER A 135 -31.21 11.04 -72.79
CA SER A 135 -31.82 10.90 -74.11
C SER A 135 -33.33 10.62 -74.08
N ILE A 136 -33.93 10.40 -72.90
CA ILE A 136 -35.39 10.18 -72.75
C ILE A 136 -36.16 11.47 -73.12
N PRO A 137 -37.15 11.43 -74.05
CA PRO A 137 -37.86 12.64 -74.49
C PRO A 137 -38.76 13.25 -73.40
N ASP A 138 -39.41 12.41 -72.59
CA ASP A 138 -40.29 12.84 -71.50
C ASP A 138 -39.48 13.33 -70.30
N ILE A 139 -39.67 14.59 -69.90
CA ILE A 139 -38.92 15.24 -68.82
C ILE A 139 -39.17 14.61 -67.44
N ASN A 140 -40.40 14.19 -67.15
CA ASN A 140 -40.76 13.59 -65.86
C ASN A 140 -40.15 12.20 -65.76
N LYS A 141 -40.25 11.39 -66.82
CA LYS A 141 -39.62 10.08 -66.91
C LYS A 141 -38.10 10.16 -66.91
N LYS A 142 -37.52 11.17 -67.56
CA LYS A 142 -36.08 11.46 -67.51
C LYS A 142 -35.61 11.75 -66.10
N LEU A 143 -36.31 12.63 -65.38
CA LEU A 143 -35.98 12.98 -63.99
C LEU A 143 -36.14 11.79 -63.05
N GLU A 144 -37.21 11.01 -63.19
CA GLU A 144 -37.43 9.79 -62.41
C GLU A 144 -36.30 8.78 -62.64
N MET A 145 -35.95 8.53 -63.91
CA MET A 145 -34.86 7.61 -64.25
C MET A 145 -33.49 8.14 -63.81
N LEU A 146 -33.24 9.45 -63.90
CA LEU A 146 -31.99 10.07 -63.44
C LEU A 146 -31.84 9.94 -61.93
N LYS A 147 -32.88 10.24 -61.16
CA LYS A 147 -32.91 10.01 -59.71
C LYS A 147 -32.69 8.54 -59.38
N LYS A 148 -33.34 7.63 -60.10
CA LYS A 148 -33.17 6.18 -59.91
C LYS A 148 -31.73 5.74 -60.19
N LYS A 149 -31.10 6.24 -61.26
CA LYS A 149 -29.72 5.92 -61.63
C LYS A 149 -28.71 6.52 -60.67
N LEU A 150 -28.84 7.80 -60.30
CA LEU A 150 -27.97 8.42 -59.31
C LEU A 150 -28.11 7.76 -57.93
N ASN A 151 -29.32 7.42 -57.50
CA ASN A 151 -29.54 6.63 -56.29
C ASN A 151 -28.95 5.21 -56.41
N ASN A 152 -28.88 4.61 -57.61
CA ASN A 152 -28.25 3.31 -57.82
C ASN A 152 -26.71 3.38 -57.74
N TYR A 153 -26.10 4.37 -58.39
CA TYR A 153 -24.64 4.55 -58.41
C TYR A 153 -24.10 5.24 -57.15
N GLY A 154 -24.93 6.05 -56.49
CA GLY A 154 -24.58 6.93 -55.38
C GLY A 154 -24.68 8.41 -55.76
N ASP A 155 -25.36 9.22 -54.95
CA ASP A 155 -25.53 10.67 -55.15
C ASP A 155 -24.23 11.48 -54.92
N TYR A 156 -23.28 10.93 -54.16
CA TYR A 156 -22.05 11.61 -53.75
C TYR A 156 -20.80 10.77 -54.01
N ILE A 157 -19.66 11.42 -54.13
CA ILE A 157 -18.33 10.82 -54.17
C ILE A 157 -17.51 11.41 -53.03
N VAL A 158 -16.78 10.54 -52.33
CA VAL A 158 -15.85 10.91 -51.27
C VAL A 158 -14.46 11.04 -51.88
N THR A 159 -13.85 12.21 -51.79
CA THR A 159 -12.49 12.46 -52.30
C THR A 159 -11.44 12.50 -51.19
N GLU A 160 -11.86 12.71 -49.95
CA GLU A 160 -11.01 12.65 -48.76
C GLU A 160 -11.76 12.05 -47.57
N ALA A 161 -11.12 11.11 -46.87
CA ALA A 161 -11.66 10.43 -45.69
C ALA A 161 -10.57 10.16 -44.65
N ILE A 162 -10.97 10.09 -43.38
CA ILE A 162 -10.12 9.64 -42.28
C ILE A 162 -10.44 8.18 -42.00
N LEU A 163 -9.39 7.35 -41.98
CA LEU A 163 -9.44 5.97 -41.54
C LEU A 163 -8.97 5.85 -40.10
N GLY A 164 -9.64 4.99 -39.34
CA GLY A 164 -9.29 4.71 -37.96
C GLY A 164 -10.23 3.68 -37.37
N GLY A 165 -10.60 3.85 -36.11
CA GLY A 165 -11.62 3.04 -35.45
C GLY A 165 -12.47 3.89 -34.52
N ALA A 166 -13.70 3.49 -34.27
CA ALA A 166 -14.58 4.21 -33.35
C ALA A 166 -15.15 3.31 -32.25
N ILE A 167 -15.34 3.90 -31.06
CA ILE A 167 -16.07 3.32 -29.93
C ILE A 167 -17.31 4.16 -29.71
N THR A 168 -18.48 3.53 -29.61
CA THR A 168 -19.74 4.22 -29.27
C THR A 168 -20.19 3.83 -27.87
N ILE A 169 -20.54 4.80 -27.03
CA ILE A 169 -21.04 4.56 -25.68
C ILE A 169 -22.45 5.15 -25.60
N LYS A 170 -23.46 4.28 -25.61
CA LYS A 170 -24.87 4.65 -25.50
C LYS A 170 -25.24 4.99 -24.04
N ASN A 171 -26.37 5.67 -23.84
CA ASN A 171 -26.88 6.07 -22.54
C ASN A 171 -25.85 6.79 -21.62
N TRP A 172 -24.98 7.64 -22.18
CA TRP A 172 -23.86 8.25 -21.45
C TRP A 172 -24.28 9.02 -20.18
N SER A 173 -25.38 9.76 -20.24
CA SER A 173 -25.90 10.52 -19.10
C SER A 173 -26.36 9.64 -17.94
N LYS A 174 -26.72 8.38 -18.22
CA LYS A 174 -27.19 7.40 -17.21
C LYS A 174 -26.05 6.63 -16.52
N ILE A 175 -24.82 6.75 -16.99
CA ILE A 175 -23.66 6.07 -16.39
C ILE A 175 -23.23 6.81 -15.12
N ASP A 176 -22.96 6.10 -14.04
CA ASP A 176 -22.45 6.68 -12.80
C ASP A 176 -21.07 7.34 -12.98
N ASP A 177 -20.84 8.45 -12.28
CA ASP A 177 -19.63 9.27 -12.49
C ASP A 177 -18.34 8.52 -12.12
N ALA A 178 -18.35 7.59 -11.15
CA ALA A 178 -17.19 6.77 -10.84
C ALA A 178 -16.89 5.74 -11.96
N TYR A 179 -17.91 5.30 -12.71
CA TYR A 179 -17.73 4.47 -13.90
C TYR A 179 -17.28 5.27 -15.12
N LYS A 180 -17.83 6.47 -15.32
CA LYS A 180 -17.36 7.40 -16.36
C LYS A 180 -15.89 7.73 -16.16
N SER A 181 -15.53 8.06 -14.93
CA SER A 181 -14.16 8.15 -14.48
C SER A 181 -13.41 6.89 -14.87
N ARG A 182 -13.87 5.71 -14.45
CA ARG A 182 -13.21 4.42 -14.70
C ARG A 182 -12.79 4.17 -16.14
N LEU A 183 -13.77 4.31 -17.02
CA LEU A 183 -13.57 4.18 -18.45
C LEU A 183 -12.53 5.15 -19.01
N LYS A 184 -12.51 6.39 -18.53
CA LYS A 184 -11.56 7.40 -19.00
C LYS A 184 -10.11 6.98 -18.77
N SER A 185 -9.76 6.41 -17.61
CA SER A 185 -8.37 5.93 -17.43
C SER A 185 -8.08 4.60 -18.08
N TYR A 186 -9.05 3.71 -18.27
CA TYR A 186 -8.82 2.53 -19.12
C TYR A 186 -8.55 2.94 -20.56
N ILE A 187 -9.30 3.89 -21.12
CA ILE A 187 -9.02 4.41 -22.47
C ILE A 187 -7.62 5.03 -22.52
N GLN A 188 -7.24 5.85 -21.54
CA GLN A 188 -5.89 6.41 -21.48
C GLN A 188 -4.81 5.32 -21.44
N TRP A 189 -4.93 4.38 -20.51
CA TRP A 189 -3.99 3.28 -20.34
C TRP A 189 -3.91 2.38 -21.57
N GLY A 190 -5.04 2.13 -22.23
CA GLY A 190 -5.10 1.34 -23.45
C GLY A 190 -4.43 2.02 -24.63
N ILE A 191 -4.58 3.35 -24.77
CA ILE A 191 -3.85 4.14 -25.78
C ILE A 191 -2.35 4.04 -25.51
N ASP A 192 -1.93 4.18 -24.25
CA ASP A 192 -0.52 4.10 -23.88
C ASP A 192 0.03 2.68 -24.10
N TYR A 193 -0.70 1.63 -23.73
CA TYR A 193 -0.37 0.24 -24.00
C TYR A 193 -0.22 -0.04 -25.50
N ALA A 194 -1.19 0.38 -26.31
CA ALA A 194 -1.19 0.17 -27.76
C ALA A 194 -0.01 0.85 -28.46
N LYS A 195 0.47 1.98 -27.92
CA LYS A 195 1.66 2.69 -28.38
C LYS A 195 2.97 2.09 -27.84
N GLY A 196 2.91 0.96 -27.12
CA GLY A 196 4.07 0.31 -26.48
C GLY A 196 4.62 1.07 -25.27
N LYS A 197 3.86 2.04 -24.73
CA LYS A 197 4.32 2.92 -23.64
C LYS A 197 4.03 2.38 -22.24
N LYS A 198 3.20 1.34 -22.11
CA LYS A 198 2.81 0.71 -20.84
C LYS A 198 2.69 -0.80 -21.01
N LEU A 199 2.97 -1.54 -19.93
CA LEU A 199 2.60 -2.95 -19.81
C LEU A 199 1.10 -3.05 -19.57
N ASN A 200 0.56 -4.23 -19.85
CA ASN A 200 -0.85 -4.46 -19.68
C ASN A 200 -1.20 -4.82 -18.24
N VAL A 201 -1.33 -3.82 -17.37
CA VAL A 201 -1.49 -4.04 -15.93
C VAL A 201 -2.97 -4.21 -15.51
N PHE A 202 -3.91 -4.17 -16.48
CA PHE A 202 -5.35 -4.25 -16.23
C PHE A 202 -6.09 -5.15 -17.23
N GLU A 203 -5.42 -6.13 -17.86
CA GLU A 203 -6.04 -7.01 -18.87
C GLU A 203 -7.38 -7.59 -18.43
N ASN A 204 -7.43 -8.07 -17.19
CA ASN A 204 -8.57 -8.82 -16.65
C ASN A 204 -9.62 -7.91 -15.99
N VAL A 205 -9.45 -6.59 -16.02
CA VAL A 205 -10.40 -5.65 -15.44
C VAL A 205 -11.68 -5.65 -16.27
N SER A 206 -12.80 -6.05 -15.68
CA SER A 206 -14.10 -6.04 -16.36
C SER A 206 -14.55 -4.61 -16.67
N LEU A 207 -15.22 -4.44 -17.81
CA LEU A 207 -15.90 -3.19 -18.18
C LEU A 207 -17.39 -3.20 -17.79
N ASP A 208 -17.84 -4.20 -17.01
CA ASP A 208 -19.21 -4.30 -16.51
C ASP A 208 -19.64 -3.02 -15.76
N GLY A 209 -20.86 -2.53 -16.06
CA GLY A 209 -21.36 -1.24 -15.58
C GLY A 209 -21.24 -0.12 -16.61
N LEU A 210 -20.55 -0.37 -17.73
CA LEU A 210 -20.63 0.43 -18.94
C LEU A 210 -21.54 -0.27 -19.96
N PRO A 211 -22.30 0.47 -20.78
CA PRO A 211 -23.00 -0.12 -21.92
C PRO A 211 -21.97 -0.81 -22.83
N PRO A 212 -22.34 -1.92 -23.49
CA PRO A 212 -21.43 -2.67 -24.33
C PRO A 212 -20.77 -1.71 -25.32
N LEU A 213 -19.43 -1.66 -25.33
CA LEU A 213 -18.65 -0.84 -26.24
C LEU A 213 -18.63 -1.54 -27.60
N PRO A 214 -19.50 -1.18 -28.56
CA PRO A 214 -19.46 -1.79 -29.87
C PRO A 214 -18.27 -1.16 -30.60
N SER A 215 -17.30 -1.99 -30.99
CA SER A 215 -16.49 -1.61 -32.14
C SER A 215 -17.34 -1.90 -33.39
N PHE A 216 -17.21 -1.07 -34.42
CA PHE A 216 -18.09 -1.05 -35.58
C PHE A 216 -18.23 -2.39 -36.34
N ASP A 217 -17.27 -3.31 -36.16
CA ASP A 217 -17.17 -4.55 -36.95
C ASP A 217 -16.83 -5.80 -36.09
N ALA A 218 -16.83 -5.68 -34.76
CA ALA A 218 -16.79 -6.86 -33.91
C ALA A 218 -18.22 -7.36 -33.68
N SER A 219 -18.49 -8.60 -34.09
CA SER A 219 -19.75 -9.30 -33.80
C SER A 219 -20.01 -9.46 -32.30
N GLU A 220 -19.02 -9.15 -31.45
CA GLU A 220 -19.13 -9.18 -30.01
C GLU A 220 -18.65 -7.86 -29.37
N PRO A 221 -19.35 -7.34 -28.35
CA PRO A 221 -18.93 -6.17 -27.60
C PRO A 221 -17.66 -6.45 -26.77
N MET A 222 -16.85 -5.42 -26.52
CA MET A 222 -15.71 -5.53 -25.58
C MET A 222 -16.24 -5.84 -24.18
N LYS A 223 -15.70 -6.87 -23.53
CA LYS A 223 -16.15 -7.34 -22.22
C LYS A 223 -15.18 -6.92 -21.11
N CYS A 224 -13.89 -6.81 -21.41
CA CYS A 224 -12.86 -6.36 -20.45
C CYS A 224 -11.95 -5.26 -21.01
N VAL A 225 -11.14 -4.68 -20.11
CA VAL A 225 -10.12 -3.68 -20.41
C VAL A 225 -9.02 -4.25 -21.31
N GLY A 226 -8.69 -5.54 -21.16
CA GLY A 226 -7.82 -6.26 -22.08
C GLY A 226 -8.33 -6.23 -23.52
N ASP A 227 -9.64 -6.42 -23.75
CA ASP A 227 -10.25 -6.33 -25.09
C ASP A 227 -10.09 -4.93 -25.68
N LEU A 228 -10.32 -3.89 -24.87
CA LEU A 228 -10.11 -2.50 -25.25
C LEU A 228 -8.65 -2.25 -25.64
N TYR A 229 -7.71 -2.77 -24.86
CA TYR A 229 -6.28 -2.58 -25.07
C TYR A 229 -5.79 -3.32 -26.31
N ASN A 230 -6.26 -4.55 -26.52
CA ASN A 230 -5.96 -5.35 -27.70
C ASN A 230 -6.56 -4.73 -28.96
N TRP A 231 -7.82 -4.27 -28.90
CA TRP A 231 -8.45 -3.56 -30.01
C TRP A 231 -7.68 -2.28 -30.37
N LEU A 232 -7.30 -1.48 -29.37
CA LEU A 232 -6.47 -0.29 -29.59
C LEU A 232 -5.11 -0.69 -30.19
N LYS A 233 -4.45 -1.72 -29.66
CA LYS A 233 -3.16 -2.22 -30.16
C LYS A 233 -3.25 -2.70 -31.61
N ASP A 234 -4.29 -3.43 -31.96
CA ASP A 234 -4.55 -3.87 -33.33
C ASP A 234 -4.87 -2.69 -34.26
N LEU A 235 -5.64 -1.72 -33.77
CA LEU A 235 -5.96 -0.50 -34.51
C LEU A 235 -4.71 0.33 -34.81
N TYR A 236 -3.84 0.56 -33.82
CA TYR A 236 -2.56 1.25 -33.99
C TYR A 236 -1.55 0.44 -34.84
N ARG A 237 -1.76 -0.87 -34.97
CA ARG A 237 -1.09 -1.76 -35.93
C ARG A 237 -1.80 -1.82 -37.29
N ASN A 238 -2.69 -0.86 -37.59
CA ASN A 238 -3.40 -0.73 -38.87
C ASN A 238 -4.32 -1.90 -39.21
N LYS A 239 -4.81 -2.66 -38.22
CA LYS A 239 -5.80 -3.71 -38.43
C LYS A 239 -7.21 -3.15 -38.25
N ASN A 240 -8.17 -3.72 -38.99
CA ASN A 240 -9.59 -3.41 -38.90
C ASN A 240 -9.91 -1.91 -39.01
N LEU A 241 -9.19 -1.20 -39.88
CA LEU A 241 -9.45 0.20 -40.16
C LEU A 241 -10.78 0.36 -40.89
N GLU A 242 -11.47 1.44 -40.56
CA GLU A 242 -12.73 1.85 -41.18
C GLU A 242 -12.74 3.35 -41.47
N ILE A 243 -13.68 3.80 -42.31
CA ILE A 243 -13.88 5.24 -42.50
C ILE A 243 -14.63 5.80 -41.30
N ILE A 244 -13.93 6.61 -40.50
CA ILE A 244 -14.50 7.27 -39.31
C ILE A 244 -14.89 8.73 -39.59
N SER A 245 -14.44 9.32 -40.70
CA SER A 245 -14.87 10.66 -41.14
C SER A 245 -14.75 10.82 -42.65
N TYR A 246 -15.71 11.51 -43.25
CA TYR A 246 -15.69 11.95 -44.65
C TYR A 246 -15.39 13.44 -44.69
N GLU A 247 -14.18 13.81 -45.11
CA GLU A 247 -13.68 15.20 -45.01
C GLU A 247 -13.97 16.04 -46.24
N LYS A 248 -14.01 15.41 -47.43
CA LYS A 248 -14.37 16.10 -48.69
C LYS A 248 -15.31 15.24 -49.52
N ILE A 249 -16.48 15.80 -49.81
CA ILE A 249 -17.58 15.15 -50.51
C ILE A 249 -18.01 16.04 -51.67
N LYS A 250 -18.32 15.46 -52.83
CA LYS A 250 -18.91 16.17 -53.97
C LYS A 250 -20.03 15.37 -54.62
N PRO A 251 -21.05 16.00 -55.23
CA PRO A 251 -22.07 15.27 -55.98
C PRO A 251 -21.48 14.40 -57.10
N SER A 252 -22.00 13.20 -57.29
CA SER A 252 -21.43 12.22 -58.22
C SER A 252 -21.51 12.65 -59.68
N TYR A 253 -22.56 13.38 -60.06
CA TYR A 253 -22.71 13.95 -61.39
C TYR A 253 -21.58 14.93 -61.75
N GLN A 254 -20.90 15.53 -60.76
CA GLN A 254 -19.75 16.42 -61.01
C GLN A 254 -18.49 15.68 -61.49
N SER A 255 -18.52 14.35 -61.55
CA SER A 255 -17.47 13.55 -62.19
C SER A 255 -17.76 13.24 -63.66
N LEU A 256 -18.90 13.66 -64.20
CA LEU A 256 -19.26 13.46 -65.61
C LEU A 256 -18.59 14.50 -66.52
N PRO A 257 -18.53 14.25 -67.84
CA PRO A 257 -18.19 15.25 -68.84
C PRO A 257 -19.06 16.52 -68.74
N ASN A 258 -18.44 17.68 -69.04
CA ASN A 258 -19.07 19.01 -68.87
C ASN A 258 -20.39 19.17 -69.65
N ASP A 259 -20.52 18.57 -70.82
CA ASP A 259 -21.73 18.59 -71.65
C ASP A 259 -22.91 17.88 -70.97
N LEU A 260 -22.66 16.75 -70.29
CA LEU A 260 -23.67 16.03 -69.53
C LEU A 260 -24.04 16.76 -68.23
N ILE A 261 -23.06 17.37 -67.56
CA ILE A 261 -23.29 18.21 -66.37
C ILE A 261 -24.25 19.36 -66.72
N GLN A 262 -24.01 20.07 -67.83
CA GLN A 262 -24.88 21.16 -68.28
C GLN A 262 -26.30 20.67 -68.61
N GLN A 263 -26.44 19.51 -69.27
CA GLN A 263 -27.75 18.93 -69.56
C GLN A 263 -28.51 18.55 -68.28
N ILE A 264 -27.82 18.02 -67.27
CA ILE A 264 -28.42 17.70 -65.96
C ILE A 264 -28.91 18.98 -65.28
N HIS A 265 -28.10 20.04 -65.25
CA HIS A 265 -28.48 21.34 -64.71
C HIS A 265 -29.69 21.96 -65.41
N GLN A 266 -29.79 21.80 -66.74
CA GLN A 266 -30.93 22.27 -67.53
C GLN A 266 -32.21 21.47 -67.24
N CYS A 267 -32.09 20.18 -66.89
CA CYS A 267 -33.23 19.32 -66.53
C CYS A 267 -33.69 19.53 -65.07
N SER A 268 -32.79 19.92 -64.17
CA SER A 268 -33.05 20.03 -62.74
C SER A 268 -33.34 21.47 -62.31
N SER A 269 -34.62 21.89 -62.31
CA SER A 269 -35.09 22.99 -61.44
C SER A 269 -35.26 22.56 -59.98
N LEU A 270 -34.84 21.35 -59.63
CA LEU A 270 -34.90 20.73 -58.30
C LEU A 270 -33.52 20.80 -57.64
N HIS A 271 -33.49 21.14 -56.35
CA HIS A 271 -32.32 21.01 -55.48
C HIS A 271 -31.77 19.57 -55.51
N LEU A 272 -30.85 19.29 -56.44
CA LEU A 272 -30.09 18.05 -56.49
C LEU A 272 -29.12 18.08 -55.31
N SER A 273 -29.59 17.50 -54.20
CA SER A 273 -28.90 17.15 -52.97
C SER A 273 -28.34 18.33 -52.14
N LYS A 274 -28.47 18.26 -50.81
CA LYS A 274 -27.85 19.24 -49.89
C LYS A 274 -26.33 19.03 -50.00
N TYR A 275 -25.58 20.12 -50.18
CA TYR A 275 -24.12 20.06 -50.24
C TYR A 275 -23.56 19.90 -48.82
N TYR A 276 -22.86 18.80 -48.58
CA TYR A 276 -22.16 18.54 -47.32
C TYR A 276 -20.67 18.77 -47.54
N SER A 277 -20.05 19.64 -46.74
CA SER A 277 -18.59 19.82 -46.78
C SER A 277 -17.87 18.62 -46.17
N SER A 278 -18.44 18.04 -45.12
CA SER A 278 -17.93 16.86 -44.41
C SER A 278 -19.07 16.11 -43.71
N LEU A 279 -18.83 14.86 -43.35
CA LEU A 279 -19.78 14.01 -42.62
C LEU A 279 -19.02 13.09 -41.67
N VAL A 280 -19.40 13.10 -40.39
CA VAL A 280 -18.96 12.10 -39.41
C VAL A 280 -20.02 10.99 -39.36
N PRO A 281 -19.71 9.76 -39.80
CA PRO A 281 -20.67 8.66 -39.84
C PRO A 281 -21.29 8.41 -38.48
N GLN A 282 -22.60 8.18 -38.47
CA GLN A 282 -23.39 7.80 -37.29
C GLN A 282 -23.39 8.86 -36.18
N ILE A 283 -23.17 10.13 -36.52
CA ILE A 283 -23.33 11.27 -35.62
C ILE A 283 -24.30 12.27 -36.28
N PRO A 284 -25.30 12.80 -35.56
CA PRO A 284 -26.19 13.83 -36.07
C PRO A 284 -25.41 15.04 -36.57
N PHE A 285 -25.93 15.76 -37.56
CA PHE A 285 -25.26 16.95 -38.12
C PHE A 285 -24.92 18.06 -37.09
N GLN A 286 -25.53 18.01 -35.90
CA GLN A 286 -25.23 18.91 -34.79
C GLN A 286 -24.63 18.10 -33.64
N TYR A 287 -23.34 18.31 -33.38
CA TYR A 287 -22.60 17.70 -32.29
C TYR A 287 -21.65 18.71 -31.65
N ASP A 288 -21.26 18.45 -30.40
CA ASP A 288 -20.04 19.04 -29.82
C ASP A 288 -18.92 18.01 -29.94
N SER A 289 -17.70 18.45 -30.14
CA SER A 289 -16.52 17.58 -30.13
C SER A 289 -15.46 18.11 -29.18
N LYS A 290 -14.72 17.20 -28.54
CA LYS A 290 -13.56 17.51 -27.70
C LYS A 290 -12.43 16.55 -27.99
N ASP A 291 -11.22 16.96 -27.65
CA ASP A 291 -10.10 16.05 -27.56
C ASP A 291 -10.33 15.03 -26.42
N VAL A 292 -10.05 13.75 -26.66
CA VAL A 292 -10.27 12.67 -25.67
C VAL A 292 -9.34 12.82 -24.48
N LEU A 293 -8.11 13.31 -24.68
CA LEU A 293 -7.17 13.54 -23.58
C LEU A 293 -7.65 14.70 -22.71
N GLU A 294 -8.19 15.77 -23.31
CA GLU A 294 -8.83 16.85 -22.55
C GLU A 294 -10.06 16.38 -21.76
N TRP A 295 -10.86 15.49 -22.35
CA TRP A 295 -12.03 14.93 -21.69
C TRP A 295 -11.69 13.96 -20.55
N ILE A 296 -10.64 13.15 -20.69
CA ILE A 296 -10.15 12.25 -19.63
C ILE A 296 -9.63 13.05 -18.43
N LYS A 297 -8.89 14.13 -18.69
CA LYS A 297 -8.37 15.03 -17.66
C LYS A 297 -9.46 15.69 -16.81
N SER A 298 -10.70 15.72 -17.28
CA SER A 298 -11.82 16.37 -16.59
C SER A 298 -12.58 15.49 -15.58
N SER A 299 -12.12 14.27 -15.26
CA SER A 299 -12.75 13.36 -14.27
C SER A 299 -11.81 12.96 -13.11
N LYS A 300 -12.37 12.75 -11.89
CA LYS A 300 -11.66 12.14 -10.74
C LYS A 300 -11.32 10.68 -11.05
N LEU A 301 -10.14 10.16 -10.71
CA LEU A 301 -9.58 8.98 -11.40
C LEU A 301 -10.18 7.56 -11.02
N PRO A 302 -9.94 6.50 -11.83
CA PRO A 302 -10.49 5.11 -11.83
C PRO A 302 -9.85 3.99 -11.03
N LEU A 303 -8.63 4.23 -10.59
CA LEU A 303 -7.63 3.22 -10.29
C LEU A 303 -7.87 2.54 -8.93
N GLU A 304 -8.83 3.08 -8.18
CA GLU A 304 -8.92 3.00 -6.73
C GLU A 304 -9.49 1.66 -6.23
N LEU A 305 -10.40 1.02 -6.98
CA LEU A 305 -10.98 -0.28 -6.63
C LEU A 305 -10.06 -1.47 -6.91
N TYR A 306 -9.30 -1.44 -8.01
CA TYR A 306 -8.36 -2.52 -8.35
C TYR A 306 -7.20 -2.62 -7.37
N MET A 307 -6.79 -1.49 -6.82
CA MET A 307 -5.87 -1.49 -5.71
C MET A 307 -6.47 -2.11 -4.45
N ARG A 308 -7.79 -2.00 -4.22
CA ARG A 308 -8.42 -2.49 -3.00
C ARG A 308 -8.37 -4.03 -2.86
N ASP A 309 -8.84 -4.78 -3.86
CA ASP A 309 -8.80 -6.25 -3.80
C ASP A 309 -7.36 -6.77 -3.87
N TRP A 310 -6.52 -6.05 -4.61
CA TRP A 310 -5.09 -6.34 -4.68
C TRP A 310 -4.39 -6.17 -3.32
N ILE A 311 -4.73 -5.11 -2.57
CA ILE A 311 -4.30 -4.87 -1.18
C ILE A 311 -4.75 -6.02 -0.28
N GLN A 312 -5.99 -6.48 -0.42
CA GLN A 312 -6.52 -7.59 0.39
C GLN A 312 -5.83 -8.92 0.10
N ASN A 313 -5.68 -9.29 -1.18
CA ASN A 313 -5.11 -10.58 -1.60
C ASN A 313 -3.61 -10.71 -1.32
N ASN A 314 -2.91 -9.58 -1.19
CA ASN A 314 -1.51 -9.53 -0.79
C ASN A 314 -1.34 -9.21 0.69
N LEU A 315 -2.43 -9.21 1.47
CA LEU A 315 -2.46 -8.94 2.91
C LEU A 315 -1.81 -7.60 3.29
N LEU A 316 -1.81 -6.62 2.40
CA LEU A 316 -1.16 -5.32 2.58
C LEU A 316 -1.89 -4.40 3.55
N GLN A 317 -3.12 -4.78 3.92
CA GLN A 317 -3.87 -4.17 5.01
C GLN A 317 -3.32 -4.57 6.39
N HIS A 318 -2.47 -5.60 6.46
CA HIS A 318 -1.84 -6.07 7.68
C HIS A 318 -0.37 -5.65 7.72
N GLY A 319 0.17 -5.50 8.93
CA GLY A 319 1.60 -5.37 9.13
C GLY A 319 2.32 -6.68 8.82
N VAL A 320 3.64 -6.60 8.72
CA VAL A 320 4.52 -7.74 8.53
C VAL A 320 4.91 -8.30 9.88
N LEU A 321 4.62 -9.60 10.05
CA LEU A 321 5.12 -10.43 11.13
C LEU A 321 6.57 -10.78 10.81
N LEU A 322 7.50 -10.25 11.60
CA LEU A 322 8.94 -10.46 11.38
C LEU A 322 9.31 -11.94 11.43
N GLN A 323 8.62 -12.72 12.27
CA GLN A 323 8.80 -14.17 12.31
C GLN A 323 8.53 -14.84 10.95
N GLN A 324 7.48 -14.43 10.22
CA GLN A 324 7.12 -15.02 8.92
C GLN A 324 7.93 -14.45 7.75
N ALA A 325 8.36 -13.19 7.84
CA ALA A 325 9.08 -12.50 6.75
C ALA A 325 10.41 -13.18 6.37
N TYR A 326 11.08 -13.82 7.34
CA TYR A 326 12.39 -14.47 7.16
C TYR A 326 12.32 -15.98 6.90
N LEU A 327 11.14 -16.61 6.96
CA LEU A 327 11.01 -18.08 6.98
C LEU A 327 10.57 -18.76 5.68
N LEU A 328 10.51 -18.05 4.56
CA LEU A 328 10.14 -18.67 3.28
C LEU A 328 11.36 -18.71 2.36
N GLU A 329 11.61 -19.87 1.74
CA GLU A 329 12.66 -20.03 0.72
C GLU A 329 12.51 -19.02 -0.44
N ASN A 330 11.35 -18.35 -0.56
CA ASN A 330 10.96 -17.29 -1.50
C ASN A 330 10.87 -15.87 -0.89
N GLY A 331 11.52 -15.62 0.25
CA GLY A 331 11.30 -14.46 1.13
C GLY A 331 11.15 -13.09 0.46
N ILE A 332 10.38 -12.22 1.12
CA ILE A 332 10.22 -10.81 0.74
C ILE A 332 11.55 -10.10 0.99
N ILE A 333 12.13 -9.50 -0.04
CA ILE A 333 13.35 -8.70 0.13
C ILE A 333 13.01 -7.42 0.88
N LEU A 334 13.50 -7.31 2.12
CA LEU A 334 13.52 -6.05 2.87
C LEU A 334 14.72 -5.25 2.37
N LYS A 335 14.50 -4.12 1.70
CA LYS A 335 15.63 -3.31 1.19
C LYS A 335 16.15 -2.28 2.18
N ASP A 336 15.38 -1.96 3.21
CA ASP A 336 15.86 -1.08 4.27
C ASP A 336 16.72 -1.92 5.22
N GLU A 337 17.87 -1.40 5.60
CA GLU A 337 18.76 -2.00 6.59
C GLU A 337 18.11 -1.92 7.97
N LEU A 338 17.15 -2.81 8.24
CA LEU A 338 16.43 -2.86 9.51
C LEU A 338 17.35 -3.42 10.60
N GLU A 339 17.72 -2.57 11.56
CA GLU A 339 18.35 -3.00 12.81
C GLU A 339 17.30 -3.71 13.67
N LEU A 340 17.37 -5.04 13.74
CA LEU A 340 16.36 -5.86 14.43
C LEU A 340 16.21 -5.50 15.91
N ASP A 341 17.32 -5.15 16.57
CA ASP A 341 17.36 -4.75 17.98
C ASP A 341 16.57 -3.46 18.27
N ASN A 342 16.30 -2.66 17.23
CA ASN A 342 15.57 -1.40 17.35
C ASN A 342 14.09 -1.52 16.98
N ILE A 343 13.59 -2.74 16.69
CA ILE A 343 12.19 -2.95 16.35
C ILE A 343 11.35 -3.18 17.62
N PRO A 344 10.40 -2.29 17.93
CA PRO A 344 9.57 -2.42 19.12
C PRO A 344 8.80 -3.74 19.16
N PHE A 345 8.76 -4.35 20.34
CA PHE A 345 8.01 -5.59 20.63
C PHE A 345 8.52 -6.85 19.90
N ALA A 346 9.68 -6.79 19.24
CA ALA A 346 10.29 -7.93 18.54
C ALA A 346 11.03 -8.90 19.48
N GLU A 347 11.31 -8.48 20.72
CA GLU A 347 12.09 -9.23 21.72
C GLU A 347 11.33 -10.43 22.33
N TYR A 348 10.00 -10.45 22.22
CA TYR A 348 9.19 -11.50 22.84
C TYR A 348 9.06 -12.71 21.90
N ASN A 349 9.68 -13.83 22.28
CA ASN A 349 9.47 -15.12 21.63
C ASN A 349 7.98 -15.46 21.68
N SER A 350 7.33 -15.43 20.52
CA SER A 350 6.01 -16.05 20.37
C SER A 350 6.12 -17.52 20.79
N SER A 351 5.01 -18.12 21.20
CA SER A 351 4.89 -19.56 21.50
C SER A 351 5.34 -20.51 20.36
N LEU A 352 5.73 -19.95 19.21
CA LEU A 352 6.43 -20.60 18.12
C LEU A 352 7.92 -20.27 18.26
N ASP A 353 8.72 -21.11 18.93
CA ASP A 353 10.18 -20.97 19.07
C ASP A 353 10.89 -20.83 17.70
N ARG A 354 11.02 -19.61 17.16
CA ARG A 354 11.90 -19.32 16.02
C ARG A 354 12.52 -17.94 16.20
N PRO A 355 13.82 -17.85 16.54
CA PRO A 355 14.49 -16.57 16.72
C PRO A 355 14.55 -15.80 15.40
N LEU A 356 14.42 -14.48 15.49
CA LEU A 356 14.70 -13.55 14.40
C LEU A 356 16.20 -13.60 14.10
N VAL A 357 16.58 -13.86 12.84
CA VAL A 357 18.00 -13.93 12.43
C VAL A 357 18.35 -12.68 11.63
N ASP A 358 19.28 -11.89 12.16
CA ASP A 358 19.88 -10.75 11.47
C ASP A 358 20.84 -11.25 10.37
N PHE A 359 20.53 -11.02 9.08
CA PHE A 359 21.41 -11.42 7.98
C PHE A 359 22.68 -10.55 7.84
N LYS A 360 22.74 -9.36 8.46
CA LYS A 360 23.93 -8.51 8.49
C LYS A 360 24.86 -8.86 9.66
N ASN A 361 24.30 -9.14 10.84
CA ASN A 361 25.09 -9.43 12.05
C ASN A 361 25.20 -10.91 12.41
N SER A 362 24.45 -11.81 11.75
CA SER A 362 24.71 -13.24 11.87
C SER A 362 26.04 -13.56 11.20
N LYS A 363 27.02 -13.95 12.03
CA LYS A 363 28.29 -14.55 11.60
C LYS A 363 28.14 -15.83 10.76
N CYS A 364 26.94 -16.23 10.33
CA CYS A 364 26.73 -17.51 9.67
C CYS A 364 25.40 -17.56 8.92
N SER A 365 25.42 -17.16 7.65
CA SER A 365 24.67 -17.91 6.64
C SER A 365 25.70 -18.66 5.82
N ASP A 366 25.95 -19.94 6.15
CA ASP A 366 26.64 -20.90 5.26
C ASP A 366 25.81 -21.16 3.99
N LYS A 367 25.08 -20.18 3.46
CA LYS A 367 24.19 -20.35 2.32
C LYS A 367 24.42 -19.29 1.28
N VAL A 368 24.55 -19.73 0.03
CA VAL A 368 24.50 -18.88 -1.17
C VAL A 368 23.06 -18.83 -1.65
N TYR A 369 22.55 -17.65 -1.92
CA TYR A 369 21.22 -17.47 -2.50
C TYR A 369 21.33 -17.09 -3.98
N CYS A 370 20.51 -17.73 -4.81
CA CYS A 370 20.32 -17.39 -6.22
C CYS A 370 18.86 -17.03 -6.44
N GLN A 371 18.61 -15.89 -7.07
CA GLN A 371 17.26 -15.38 -7.30
C GLN A 371 17.12 -14.88 -8.74
N VAL A 372 15.96 -15.14 -9.34
CA VAL A 372 15.50 -14.50 -10.59
C VAL A 372 14.26 -13.69 -10.24
N ILE A 373 14.31 -12.39 -10.49
CA ILE A 373 13.28 -11.46 -10.03
C ILE A 373 12.64 -10.77 -11.25
N PHE A 374 11.34 -10.95 -11.39
CA PHE A 374 10.51 -10.23 -12.36
C PHE A 374 9.86 -9.05 -11.65
N HIS A 375 10.24 -7.82 -12.00
CA HIS A 375 9.64 -6.61 -11.45
C HIS A 375 8.49 -6.12 -12.33
N ALA A 376 7.26 -6.19 -11.83
CA ALA A 376 6.07 -5.79 -12.58
C ALA A 376 5.63 -4.35 -12.30
N VAL A 377 5.40 -4.02 -11.02
CA VAL A 377 4.95 -2.69 -10.60
C VAL A 377 5.41 -2.40 -9.17
N LYS A 378 5.58 -1.13 -8.85
CA LYS A 378 5.88 -0.65 -7.50
C LYS A 378 4.73 0.22 -7.00
N ILE A 379 4.24 -0.07 -5.80
CA ILE A 379 3.08 0.58 -5.19
C ILE A 379 3.52 1.20 -3.87
N SER A 380 3.20 2.47 -3.66
CA SER A 380 3.55 3.20 -2.44
C SER A 380 2.32 3.88 -1.83
N PHE A 381 2.22 3.84 -0.52
CA PHE A 381 1.17 4.47 0.28
C PHE A 381 1.71 5.69 1.01
N ASP A 382 0.96 6.79 0.98
CA ASP A 382 1.24 7.96 1.81
C ASP A 382 0.76 7.69 3.25
N PRO A 383 1.65 7.74 4.27
CA PRO A 383 1.27 7.47 5.65
C PRO A 383 0.16 8.38 6.17
N SER A 384 0.08 9.63 5.71
CA SER A 384 -1.00 10.54 6.13
C SER A 384 -2.38 10.14 5.59
N SER A 385 -2.41 9.31 4.55
CA SER A 385 -3.64 8.81 3.92
C SER A 385 -4.06 7.42 4.43
N ILE A 386 -3.21 6.76 5.22
CA ILE A 386 -3.51 5.45 5.79
C ILE A 386 -4.51 5.64 6.92
N LYS A 387 -5.65 4.96 6.81
CA LYS A 387 -6.65 4.90 7.88
C LYS A 387 -6.61 3.51 8.49
N TYR A 388 -6.48 3.45 9.81
CA TYR A 388 -6.54 2.19 10.54
C TYR A 388 -7.99 1.76 10.78
N LEU A 389 -8.18 0.45 10.99
CA LEU A 389 -9.46 -0.11 11.38
C LEU A 389 -9.75 0.23 12.85
N GLN A 390 -11.00 0.56 13.17
CA GLN A 390 -11.40 0.83 14.55
C GLN A 390 -11.09 -0.36 15.47
N GLN A 391 -11.29 -1.59 14.97
CA GLN A 391 -10.97 -2.82 15.69
C GLN A 391 -9.50 -2.92 16.13
N PHE A 392 -8.58 -2.42 15.30
CA PHE A 392 -7.16 -2.38 15.66
C PHE A 392 -6.92 -1.39 16.80
N SER A 393 -7.52 -0.19 16.72
CA SER A 393 -7.46 0.79 17.82
C SER A 393 -8.04 0.23 19.11
N ASP A 394 -9.24 -0.34 19.06
CA ASP A 394 -9.94 -0.89 20.22
C ASP A 394 -9.14 -2.03 20.86
N ALA A 395 -8.51 -2.89 20.06
CA ALA A 395 -7.65 -3.97 20.55
C ALA A 395 -6.39 -3.43 21.24
N VAL A 396 -5.76 -2.40 20.67
CA VAL A 396 -4.59 -1.75 21.27
C VAL A 396 -4.98 -1.03 22.57
N ASP A 397 -6.07 -0.28 22.57
CA ASP A 397 -6.56 0.45 23.74
C ASP A 397 -6.95 -0.52 24.86
N SER A 398 -7.67 -1.61 24.55
CA SER A 398 -7.99 -2.67 25.51
C SER A 398 -6.73 -3.36 26.05
N THR A 399 -5.74 -3.61 25.20
CA THR A 399 -4.45 -4.18 25.60
C THR A 399 -3.71 -3.25 26.54
N LEU A 400 -3.71 -1.96 26.22
CA LEU A 400 -3.18 -0.93 27.08
C LEU A 400 -3.93 -0.90 28.42
N GLU A 401 -5.23 -1.18 28.49
CA GLU A 401 -5.95 -1.23 29.77
C GLU A 401 -5.66 -2.47 30.64
N THR A 402 -4.81 -3.40 30.19
CA THR A 402 -4.42 -4.56 31.01
C THR A 402 -3.35 -4.21 32.05
N HIS A 403 -3.14 -5.12 33.01
CA HIS A 403 -2.05 -5.03 33.98
C HIS A 403 -0.69 -5.37 33.37
N GLU A 404 -0.66 -6.06 32.22
CA GLU A 404 0.54 -6.44 31.49
C GLU A 404 0.61 -5.87 30.05
N PRO A 405 0.53 -4.53 29.86
CA PRO A 405 0.32 -3.99 28.52
C PRO A 405 1.50 -4.25 27.58
N PHE A 406 2.76 -4.21 28.04
CA PHE A 406 3.91 -4.50 27.16
C PHE A 406 3.86 -5.93 26.60
N LYS A 407 3.69 -6.93 27.46
CA LYS A 407 3.62 -8.34 27.06
C LYS A 407 2.40 -8.64 26.18
N ASN A 408 1.27 -8.02 26.49
CA ASN A 408 0.07 -8.18 25.69
C ASN A 408 0.20 -7.44 24.34
N LEU A 409 0.89 -6.30 24.26
CA LEU A 409 1.23 -5.64 22.98
C LEU A 409 2.20 -6.47 22.16
N CYS A 410 3.21 -7.11 22.78
CA CYS A 410 4.08 -8.07 22.11
C CYS A 410 3.28 -9.21 21.50
N THR A 411 2.30 -9.74 22.23
CA THR A 411 1.41 -10.80 21.75
C THR A 411 0.54 -10.30 20.60
N LEU A 412 -0.07 -9.11 20.74
CA LEU A 412 -0.96 -8.50 19.75
C LEU A 412 -0.24 -8.22 18.43
N PHE A 413 0.93 -7.57 18.48
CA PHE A 413 1.72 -7.28 17.29
C PHE A 413 2.43 -8.53 16.73
N GLY A 414 2.83 -9.46 17.60
CA GLY A 414 3.54 -10.68 17.23
C GLY A 414 2.65 -11.80 16.68
N ASN A 415 1.34 -11.78 16.92
CA ASN A 415 0.42 -12.82 16.44
C ASN A 415 -0.67 -12.29 15.50
N ASP A 416 -1.21 -11.10 15.76
CA ASP A 416 -2.47 -10.69 15.13
C ASP A 416 -2.30 -9.62 14.05
N TYR A 417 -1.43 -8.63 14.26
CA TYR A 417 -1.38 -7.43 13.40
C TYR A 417 -0.05 -7.18 12.68
N GLY A 418 1.08 -7.70 13.19
CA GLY A 418 2.42 -7.43 12.66
C GLY A 418 3.15 -6.31 13.38
N HIS A 419 4.49 -6.31 13.31
CA HIS A 419 5.34 -5.31 13.97
C HIS A 419 5.55 -4.06 13.12
N LEU A 420 5.71 -4.27 11.80
CA LEU A 420 6.08 -3.22 10.86
C LEU A 420 5.05 -3.10 9.75
N LEU A 421 4.81 -1.89 9.26
CA LEU A 421 4.05 -1.64 8.05
C LEU A 421 5.02 -1.16 6.97
N SER A 422 5.08 -1.87 5.84
CA SER A 422 5.77 -1.33 4.66
C SER A 422 4.88 -0.30 4.00
N ARG A 423 5.47 0.84 3.64
CA ARG A 423 4.79 1.84 2.83
C ARG A 423 4.96 1.62 1.34
N THR A 424 5.88 0.76 0.93
CA THR A 424 6.25 0.59 -0.47
C THR A 424 6.46 -0.88 -0.79
N PHE A 425 5.66 -1.40 -1.72
CA PHE A 425 5.71 -2.78 -2.16
C PHE A 425 6.14 -2.83 -3.62
N THR A 426 7.04 -3.76 -3.94
CA THR A 426 7.26 -4.14 -5.34
C THR A 426 6.52 -5.45 -5.58
N LEU A 427 5.78 -5.47 -6.68
CA LEU A 427 5.06 -6.61 -7.20
C LEU A 427 5.79 -7.25 -8.37
N GLY A 428 5.59 -8.55 -8.47
CA GLY A 428 5.96 -9.34 -9.64
C GLY A 428 6.12 -10.79 -9.22
N GLY A 429 7.20 -11.43 -9.64
CA GLY A 429 7.50 -12.79 -9.18
C GLY A 429 8.97 -12.96 -8.84
N ILE A 430 9.24 -13.86 -7.90
CA ILE A 430 10.58 -14.28 -7.54
C ILE A 430 10.69 -15.79 -7.74
N LEU A 431 11.78 -16.21 -8.36
CA LEU A 431 12.32 -17.55 -8.25
C LEU A 431 13.51 -17.50 -7.32
N SER A 432 13.61 -18.41 -6.37
CA SER A 432 14.73 -18.46 -5.45
C SER A 432 15.19 -19.88 -5.16
N ARG A 433 16.48 -19.98 -4.84
CA ARG A 433 17.11 -21.20 -4.34
C ARG A 433 18.27 -20.84 -3.42
N SER A 434 18.48 -21.64 -2.38
CA SER A 434 19.64 -21.53 -1.50
C SER A 434 20.52 -22.77 -1.61
N PHE A 435 21.83 -22.60 -1.43
CA PHE A 435 22.84 -23.65 -1.51
C PHE A 435 23.70 -23.61 -0.27
N LYS A 436 23.96 -24.76 0.37
CA LYS A 436 24.93 -24.86 1.46
C LYS A 436 26.27 -25.32 0.87
N PRO A 437 27.29 -24.45 0.76
CA PRO A 437 28.56 -24.86 0.19
C PRO A 437 29.35 -25.73 1.18
N ARG A 438 30.16 -26.66 0.67
CA ARG A 438 30.97 -27.56 1.50
C ARG A 438 32.35 -26.99 1.87
N ASN A 439 32.84 -25.99 1.11
CA ASN A 439 34.17 -25.39 1.27
C ASN A 439 34.08 -23.87 1.50
N ASP A 440 35.14 -23.30 2.07
CA ASP A 440 35.31 -21.85 2.26
C ASP A 440 35.16 -21.10 0.92
N LEU A 441 34.11 -20.30 0.79
CA LEU A 441 33.70 -19.62 -0.45
C LEU A 441 34.55 -18.39 -0.80
N THR A 442 35.84 -18.42 -0.50
CA THR A 442 36.77 -17.32 -0.77
C THR A 442 36.91 -16.97 -2.27
N ASN A 443 36.34 -17.77 -3.19
CA ASN A 443 36.25 -17.44 -4.61
C ASN A 443 34.89 -16.88 -5.07
N PHE A 444 33.85 -16.88 -4.23
CA PHE A 444 32.51 -16.34 -4.52
C PHE A 444 32.28 -14.95 -3.88
N ILE A 445 33.34 -14.28 -3.44
CA ILE A 445 33.33 -13.10 -2.54
C ILE A 445 32.50 -11.89 -3.02
N HIS A 446 32.02 -11.86 -4.27
CA HIS A 446 31.24 -10.74 -4.77
C HIS A 446 29.84 -11.17 -5.22
N ALA A 447 28.82 -10.54 -4.62
CA ALA A 447 27.45 -10.59 -5.11
C ALA A 447 27.42 -10.18 -6.59
N ARG A 448 26.93 -11.08 -7.45
CA ARG A 448 26.75 -10.84 -8.89
C ARG A 448 25.30 -10.50 -9.16
N LYS A 449 25.04 -9.43 -9.92
CA LYS A 449 23.70 -9.00 -10.31
C LYS A 449 23.65 -8.74 -11.82
N PHE A 450 22.62 -9.26 -12.47
CA PHE A 450 22.32 -9.04 -13.88
C PHE A 450 20.93 -8.40 -14.00
N GLU A 451 20.76 -7.49 -14.95
CA GLU A 451 19.51 -6.79 -15.21
C GLU A 451 19.09 -7.00 -16.66
N PHE A 452 17.81 -7.28 -16.88
CA PHE A 452 17.23 -7.59 -18.18
C PHE A 452 16.01 -6.69 -18.45
N ASP A 453 15.77 -6.33 -19.71
CA ASP A 453 14.54 -5.64 -20.11
C ASP A 453 13.37 -6.63 -20.21
N VAL A 454 12.23 -6.27 -19.64
CA VAL A 454 11.01 -7.10 -19.66
C VAL A 454 10.43 -7.30 -21.07
N ASN A 455 10.75 -6.40 -21.99
CA ASN A 455 10.28 -6.46 -23.37
C ASN A 455 11.27 -7.16 -24.31
N ASP A 456 12.43 -7.57 -23.79
CA ASP A 456 13.41 -8.31 -24.57
C ASP A 456 12.95 -9.76 -24.72
N PRO A 457 12.67 -10.23 -25.96
CA PRO A 457 12.22 -11.59 -26.19
C PRO A 457 13.30 -12.64 -25.91
N ASP A 458 14.58 -12.26 -25.88
CA ASP A 458 15.72 -13.16 -25.70
C ASP A 458 16.18 -13.25 -24.23
N ALA A 459 15.71 -12.34 -23.37
CA ALA A 459 16.08 -12.28 -21.95
C ALA A 459 15.88 -13.62 -21.19
N PRO A 460 14.77 -14.37 -21.36
CA PRO A 460 14.64 -15.65 -20.68
C PRO A 460 15.71 -16.67 -21.08
N GLN A 461 16.09 -16.74 -22.37
CA GLN A 461 17.17 -17.64 -22.79
C GLN A 461 18.51 -17.20 -22.21
N GLU A 462 18.81 -15.90 -22.17
CA GLU A 462 20.04 -15.38 -21.57
C GLU A 462 20.14 -15.71 -20.07
N ILE A 463 19.04 -15.57 -19.32
CA ILE A 463 18.96 -15.97 -17.91
C ILE A 463 19.29 -17.46 -17.76
N GLU A 464 18.72 -18.32 -18.60
CA GLU A 464 18.98 -19.75 -18.56
C GLU A 464 20.44 -20.10 -18.84
N GLU A 465 21.09 -19.38 -19.75
CA GLU A 465 22.51 -19.56 -20.09
C GLU A 465 23.43 -19.15 -18.93
N ILE A 466 23.18 -17.99 -18.31
CA ILE A 466 23.93 -17.54 -17.12
C ILE A 466 23.81 -18.57 -15.99
N LEU A 467 22.59 -19.06 -15.74
CA LEU A 467 22.34 -20.07 -14.72
C LEU A 467 23.06 -21.39 -15.01
N LYS A 468 23.15 -21.81 -16.28
CA LYS A 468 23.95 -22.99 -16.69
C LYS A 468 25.43 -22.81 -16.35
N ILE A 469 26.01 -21.65 -16.66
CA ILE A 469 27.41 -21.34 -16.35
C ILE A 469 27.63 -21.46 -14.84
N TRP A 470 26.76 -20.85 -14.03
CA TRP A 470 26.86 -20.90 -12.57
C TRP A 470 26.78 -22.31 -11.99
N SER A 471 25.92 -23.17 -12.53
CA SER A 471 25.89 -24.59 -12.11
C SER A 471 27.15 -25.36 -12.47
N GLY A 472 27.94 -24.88 -13.44
CA GLY A 472 29.23 -25.47 -13.83
C GLY A 472 30.43 -24.94 -13.04
N GLU A 473 30.30 -23.79 -12.37
CA GLU A 473 31.39 -23.15 -11.60
C GLU A 473 31.74 -23.89 -10.30
N SER A 474 30.79 -24.63 -9.72
CA SER A 474 31.00 -25.43 -8.50
C SER A 474 30.03 -26.61 -8.42
N GLN A 475 30.51 -27.75 -7.91
CA GLN A 475 29.67 -28.95 -7.69
C GLN A 475 28.58 -28.75 -6.63
N ASP A 476 28.71 -27.72 -5.78
CA ASP A 476 27.77 -27.42 -4.70
C ASP A 476 26.62 -26.47 -5.13
N ILE A 477 26.65 -25.95 -6.36
CA ILE A 477 25.64 -25.02 -6.88
C ILE A 477 24.84 -25.70 -7.99
N ASP A 478 23.57 -25.99 -7.73
CA ASP A 478 22.66 -26.58 -8.71
C ASP A 478 21.53 -25.60 -9.05
N THR A 479 21.64 -24.89 -10.18
CA THR A 479 20.61 -23.95 -10.65
C THR A 479 19.52 -24.63 -11.49
N SER A 480 19.39 -25.97 -11.46
CA SER A 480 18.42 -26.69 -12.32
C SER A 480 16.96 -26.48 -11.93
N LEU A 481 16.69 -26.17 -10.66
CA LEU A 481 15.36 -25.99 -10.08
C LEU A 481 15.36 -24.75 -9.20
N PHE A 482 14.22 -24.08 -9.13
CA PHE A 482 13.93 -22.95 -8.25
C PHE A 482 12.56 -23.12 -7.62
N LEU A 483 12.29 -22.39 -6.55
CA LEU A 483 10.95 -22.25 -5.99
C LEU A 483 10.39 -20.89 -6.39
N ASN A 484 9.10 -20.84 -6.75
CA ASN A 484 8.39 -19.57 -6.96
C ASN A 484 7.71 -19.08 -5.66
N ASN A 485 7.14 -17.87 -5.63
CA ASN A 485 6.42 -17.32 -4.47
C ASN A 485 5.36 -18.24 -3.84
N ASN A 486 4.80 -19.21 -4.57
CA ASN A 486 3.78 -20.14 -4.07
C ASN A 486 4.38 -21.44 -3.51
N GLY A 487 5.69 -21.63 -3.62
CA GLY A 487 6.38 -22.88 -3.27
C GLY A 487 6.40 -23.92 -4.37
N ASP A 488 6.00 -23.57 -5.59
CA ASP A 488 6.06 -24.48 -6.73
C ASP A 488 7.49 -24.59 -7.26
N ILE A 489 7.86 -25.78 -7.71
CA ILE A 489 9.17 -26.05 -8.31
C ILE A 489 9.15 -25.65 -9.79
N ILE A 490 9.99 -24.68 -10.15
CA ILE A 490 10.23 -24.22 -11.51
C ILE A 490 11.59 -24.72 -11.98
N ARG A 491 11.61 -25.43 -13.12
CA ARG A 491 12.87 -25.87 -13.74
C ARG A 491 13.53 -24.70 -14.48
N ARG A 492 14.86 -24.68 -14.54
CA ARG A 492 15.62 -23.64 -15.26
C ARG A 492 15.14 -23.44 -16.69
N ASN A 493 14.96 -24.53 -17.43
CA ASN A 493 14.49 -24.49 -18.82
C ASN A 493 12.99 -24.12 -18.98
N ASN A 494 12.32 -23.84 -17.87
CA ASN A 494 10.92 -23.38 -17.82
C ASN A 494 10.84 -21.95 -17.24
N ILE A 495 11.97 -21.23 -17.11
CA ILE A 495 11.97 -19.85 -16.64
C ILE A 495 11.25 -18.93 -17.62
N GLY A 496 11.39 -19.16 -18.93
CA GLY A 496 10.62 -18.42 -19.94
C GLY A 496 9.11 -18.58 -19.79
N ASP A 497 8.63 -19.80 -19.47
CA ASP A 497 7.22 -20.04 -19.21
C ASP A 497 6.76 -19.30 -17.96
N TRP A 498 7.52 -19.37 -16.87
CA TRP A 498 7.23 -18.63 -15.64
C TRP A 498 7.22 -17.10 -15.86
N TRP A 499 8.23 -16.56 -16.54
CA TRP A 499 8.34 -15.14 -16.87
C TRP A 499 7.10 -14.66 -17.64
N LYS A 500 6.70 -15.44 -18.64
CA LYS A 500 5.51 -15.17 -19.43
C LYS A 500 4.24 -15.17 -18.59
N THR A 501 4.09 -16.11 -17.65
CA THR A 501 2.93 -16.11 -16.73
C THR A 501 2.83 -14.85 -15.88
N LEU A 502 3.93 -14.14 -15.64
CA LEU A 502 3.94 -12.88 -14.91
C LEU A 502 3.75 -11.68 -15.82
N ALA A 503 4.39 -11.67 -17.00
CA ALA A 503 4.21 -10.61 -17.99
C ALA A 503 2.77 -10.50 -18.49
N ASP A 504 2.11 -11.65 -18.65
CA ASP A 504 0.75 -11.75 -19.20
C ASP A 504 -0.33 -11.59 -18.11
N SER A 505 -0.01 -11.74 -16.82
CA SER A 505 -1.04 -11.80 -15.77
C SER A 505 -0.69 -11.07 -14.47
N PRO A 506 -1.28 -9.88 -14.25
CA PRO A 506 -1.15 -9.13 -13.00
C PRO A 506 -1.64 -9.84 -11.73
N SER A 507 -2.53 -10.85 -11.85
CA SER A 507 -3.01 -11.61 -10.68
C SER A 507 -1.96 -12.58 -10.12
N ASN A 508 -0.98 -12.95 -10.94
CA ASN A 508 0.13 -13.80 -10.53
C ASN A 508 1.20 -13.01 -9.78
N TRP A 509 1.08 -11.68 -9.75
CA TRP A 509 2.03 -10.85 -9.04
C TRP A 509 1.84 -10.96 -7.55
N LYS A 510 2.94 -11.26 -6.89
CA LYS A 510 3.06 -11.28 -5.45
C LYS A 510 4.00 -10.17 -5.01
N VAL A 511 3.94 -9.84 -3.73
CA VAL A 511 4.93 -8.98 -3.11
C VAL A 511 6.27 -9.68 -3.18
N ILE A 512 7.21 -9.10 -3.92
CA ILE A 512 8.58 -9.61 -4.09
C ILE A 512 9.61 -8.79 -3.32
N SER A 513 9.29 -7.54 -3.01
CA SER A 513 10.10 -6.71 -2.12
C SER A 513 9.23 -5.72 -1.37
N SER A 514 9.74 -5.25 -0.24
CA SER A 514 9.07 -4.26 0.60
C SER A 514 10.11 -3.29 1.19
N GLU A 515 9.74 -2.01 1.23
CA GLU A 515 10.64 -0.87 1.49
C GLU A 515 9.91 0.19 2.33
N ASN A 516 10.64 1.19 2.82
CA ASN A 516 10.13 2.34 3.59
C ASN A 516 9.31 1.94 4.83
N TRP A 517 9.87 1.07 5.67
CA TRP A 517 9.17 0.51 6.83
C TRP A 517 8.88 1.54 7.92
N MET A 518 7.84 1.28 8.69
CA MET A 518 7.56 1.98 9.96
C MET A 518 7.01 1.00 11.00
N PRO A 519 7.17 1.27 12.30
CA PRO A 519 6.44 0.54 13.34
C PRO A 519 4.93 0.69 13.14
N LEU A 520 4.19 -0.42 13.17
CA LEU A 520 2.75 -0.42 12.88
C LEU A 520 1.97 0.50 13.83
N TYR A 521 2.32 0.56 15.12
CA TYR A 521 1.62 1.39 16.09
C TYR A 521 1.67 2.90 15.78
N LYS A 522 2.62 3.37 14.96
CA LYS A 522 2.73 4.79 14.58
C LYS A 522 1.61 5.26 13.65
N VAL A 523 0.78 4.36 13.14
CA VAL A 523 -0.43 4.74 12.39
C VAL A 523 -1.57 5.23 13.29
N LEU A 524 -1.49 5.00 14.61
CA LEU A 524 -2.51 5.42 15.57
C LEU A 524 -2.32 6.89 15.93
N ASP A 525 -3.40 7.68 16.01
CA ASP A 525 -3.29 9.13 16.19
C ASP A 525 -2.76 9.53 17.57
N ASN A 526 -3.48 9.19 18.66
CA ASN A 526 -3.10 9.60 20.03
C ASN A 526 -2.50 8.44 20.84
N THR A 527 -2.90 7.21 20.54
CA THR A 527 -2.53 6.02 21.31
C THR A 527 -1.05 5.68 21.18
N HIS A 528 -0.38 6.08 20.09
CA HIS A 528 1.05 5.81 19.92
C HIS A 528 1.91 6.43 21.03
N GLN A 529 1.53 7.58 21.61
CA GLN A 529 2.30 8.22 22.69
C GLN A 529 2.28 7.38 23.97
N ASN A 530 1.17 6.70 24.26
CA ASN A 530 1.07 5.79 25.39
C ASN A 530 1.95 4.55 25.18
N ILE A 531 2.07 4.09 23.93
CA ILE A 531 2.92 2.97 23.55
C ILE A 531 4.40 3.37 23.64
N GLU A 532 4.76 4.58 23.19
CA GLU A 532 6.11 5.12 23.33
C GLU A 532 6.52 5.29 24.81
N ALA A 533 5.58 5.68 25.69
CA ALA A 533 5.83 5.71 27.13
C ALA A 533 6.13 4.32 27.73
N ILE A 534 5.52 3.26 27.20
CA ILE A 534 5.79 1.87 27.62
C ILE A 534 7.14 1.38 27.09
N LEU A 535 7.52 1.79 25.87
CA LEU A 535 8.81 1.46 25.26
C LEU A 535 9.98 2.22 25.90
N ASN A 536 9.70 3.24 26.70
CA ASN A 536 10.73 3.96 27.43
C ASN A 536 11.34 3.06 28.52
N ASN A 537 12.67 2.98 28.56
CA ASN A 537 13.41 2.11 29.49
C ASN A 537 13.58 2.72 30.90
N GLU A 538 12.77 3.72 31.24
CA GLU A 538 12.76 4.38 32.53
C GLU A 538 11.92 3.59 33.55
N PHE A 539 12.12 3.83 34.85
CA PHE A 539 11.30 3.21 35.88
C PHE A 539 9.91 3.88 35.95
N HIS A 540 8.87 3.06 35.92
CA HIS A 540 7.48 3.50 35.99
C HIS A 540 6.77 2.89 37.20
N LEU A 541 5.67 3.52 37.63
CA LEU A 541 4.81 2.96 38.68
C LEU A 541 4.05 1.74 38.13
N VAL A 542 4.45 0.55 38.58
CA VAL A 542 3.89 -0.72 38.11
C VAL A 542 2.76 -1.22 39.00
N PHE A 543 2.91 -1.11 40.33
CA PHE A 543 1.90 -1.53 41.31
C PHE A 543 1.67 -0.49 42.39
N ASN A 544 0.48 -0.51 42.98
CA ASN A 544 0.15 0.23 44.20
C ASN A 544 -0.94 -0.49 44.99
N GLY A 545 -1.07 -0.16 46.26
CA GLY A 545 -2.11 -0.73 47.11
C GLY A 545 -2.29 -0.01 48.43
N LYS A 546 -3.31 -0.45 49.17
CA LYS A 546 -3.65 0.04 50.50
C LYS A 546 -4.00 -1.14 51.40
N GLU A 547 -3.51 -1.12 52.63
CA GLU A 547 -3.80 -2.15 53.62
C GLU A 547 -4.29 -1.50 54.92
N SER A 548 -5.30 -2.10 55.55
CA SER A 548 -5.77 -1.65 56.87
C SER A 548 -4.95 -2.35 57.96
N LEU A 549 -4.36 -1.59 58.87
CA LEU A 549 -3.52 -2.12 59.94
C LEU A 549 -4.36 -2.35 61.20
N ASN A 550 -4.38 -3.59 61.68
CA ASN A 550 -4.93 -3.92 62.98
C ASN A 550 -4.05 -3.36 64.11
N LYS A 551 -4.63 -3.18 65.30
CA LYS A 551 -3.89 -2.73 66.49
C LYS A 551 -2.70 -3.66 66.77
N ASN A 552 -1.50 -3.09 66.92
CA ASN A 552 -0.22 -3.80 67.12
C ASN A 552 0.25 -4.69 65.94
N GLN A 553 -0.35 -4.58 64.75
CA GLN A 553 0.16 -5.30 63.58
C GLN A 553 1.45 -4.63 63.09
N THR A 554 2.60 -5.29 63.24
CA THR A 554 3.92 -4.75 62.87
C THR A 554 4.42 -5.20 61.50
N THR A 555 3.66 -6.08 60.82
CA THR A 555 4.07 -6.68 59.55
C THR A 555 2.88 -6.79 58.60
N VAL A 556 3.11 -6.43 57.35
CA VAL A 556 2.16 -6.57 56.24
C VAL A 556 2.85 -7.34 55.11
N ILE A 557 2.21 -8.39 54.60
CA ILE A 557 2.68 -9.09 53.41
C ILE A 557 2.06 -8.41 52.20
N ILE A 558 2.91 -7.91 51.30
CA ILE A 558 2.50 -7.35 50.02
C ILE A 558 2.73 -8.43 48.97
N ASN A 559 1.64 -8.94 48.41
CA ASN A 559 1.68 -9.80 47.24
C ASN A 559 1.50 -8.95 46.00
N PHE A 560 2.43 -9.05 45.06
CA PHE A 560 2.29 -8.37 43.79
C PHE A 560 1.23 -9.07 42.92
N PRO A 561 0.47 -8.31 42.11
CA PRO A 561 -0.47 -8.88 41.15
C PRO A 561 0.19 -9.82 40.13
N GLY A 562 1.50 -9.70 39.91
CA GLY A 562 2.30 -10.58 39.06
C GLY A 562 3.81 -10.40 39.31
N PRO A 563 4.65 -11.34 38.83
CA PRO A 563 6.08 -11.35 39.10
C PRO A 563 6.84 -10.21 38.38
N ILE A 564 7.63 -9.41 39.11
CA ILE A 564 8.50 -8.37 38.51
C ILE A 564 9.90 -8.95 38.26
N GLU A 565 10.46 -8.75 37.06
CA GLU A 565 11.86 -9.08 36.78
C GLU A 565 12.80 -8.22 37.66
N ASN A 566 13.89 -8.82 38.15
CA ASN A 566 14.72 -8.24 39.20
C ASN A 566 15.27 -6.83 38.85
N ASN A 567 15.25 -5.93 39.86
CA ASN A 567 15.51 -4.48 39.90
C ASN A 567 14.22 -3.62 39.94
N TYR A 568 13.57 -3.60 41.12
CA TYR A 568 12.46 -2.69 41.43
C TYR A 568 12.72 -1.89 42.71
N TYR A 569 12.03 -0.77 42.86
CA TYR A 569 11.98 0.03 44.07
C TYR A 569 10.59 -0.05 44.68
N ILE A 570 10.49 -0.23 45.99
CA ILE A 570 9.22 -0.19 46.70
C ILE A 570 9.23 0.86 47.80
N PHE A 571 8.14 1.63 47.84
CA PHE A 571 7.94 2.72 48.79
C PHE A 571 6.58 2.58 49.45
N GLY A 572 6.47 3.06 50.68
CA GLY A 572 5.19 3.08 51.38
C GLY A 572 5.24 3.91 52.65
N ASN A 573 4.07 4.34 53.09
CA ASN A 573 3.91 5.19 54.25
C ASN A 573 2.59 4.89 54.97
N VAL A 574 2.52 5.29 56.22
CA VAL A 574 1.40 5.03 57.11
C VAL A 574 0.64 6.31 57.39
N VAL A 575 -0.67 6.24 57.22
CA VAL A 575 -1.59 7.36 57.36
C VAL A 575 -2.67 7.04 58.39
N LYS A 576 -3.19 8.08 59.03
CA LYS A 576 -4.37 8.01 59.88
C LYS A 576 -5.41 9.03 59.44
N GLU A 577 -6.65 8.73 59.77
CA GLU A 577 -7.75 9.68 59.64
C GLU A 577 -7.71 10.62 60.85
N ASN A 578 -7.74 11.92 60.61
CA ASN A 578 -7.82 12.94 61.64
C ASN A 578 -9.27 13.13 62.11
N ASN A 579 -9.49 14.01 63.10
CA ASN A 579 -10.82 14.24 63.66
C ASN A 579 -11.81 14.86 62.67
N ASP A 580 -11.32 15.47 61.59
CA ASP A 580 -12.10 16.11 60.54
C ASP A 580 -12.46 15.14 59.39
N GLY A 581 -11.97 13.90 59.44
CA GLY A 581 -12.18 12.88 58.41
C GLY A 581 -11.15 12.92 57.26
N ASP A 582 -10.14 13.79 57.35
CA ASP A 582 -9.06 13.87 56.39
C ASP A 582 -7.91 12.94 56.77
N TRP A 583 -7.14 12.49 55.77
CA TRP A 583 -5.99 11.62 55.99
C TRP A 583 -4.73 12.44 56.21
N GLU A 584 -3.92 12.08 57.21
CA GLU A 584 -2.62 12.71 57.48
C GLU A 584 -1.51 11.66 57.66
N ILE A 585 -0.28 12.02 57.28
CA ILE A 585 0.92 11.21 57.50
C ILE A 585 1.22 11.12 58.99
N ILE A 586 1.71 9.97 59.44
CA ILE A 586 2.30 9.84 60.77
C ILE A 586 3.81 10.01 60.67
N PRO A 587 4.36 11.16 61.12
CA PRO A 587 5.77 11.49 60.93
C PRO A 587 6.75 10.58 61.69
N GLU A 588 6.28 9.81 62.68
CA GLU A 588 7.14 8.96 63.53
C GLU A 588 7.17 7.47 63.10
N THR A 589 6.47 7.11 62.03
CA THR A 589 6.35 5.72 61.58
C THR A 589 7.35 5.43 60.46
N THR A 590 8.30 4.54 60.73
CA THR A 590 9.26 4.05 59.72
C THR A 590 8.76 2.74 59.10
N VAL A 591 8.82 2.65 57.78
CA VAL A 591 8.50 1.44 57.01
C VAL A 591 9.80 0.84 56.45
N GLN A 592 10.02 -0.45 56.71
CA GLN A 592 11.16 -1.18 56.14
C GLN A 592 10.66 -2.36 55.32
N PHE A 593 11.17 -2.53 54.11
CA PHE A 593 10.79 -3.64 53.22
C PHE A 593 11.84 -4.74 53.26
N ARG A 594 11.44 -5.96 53.64
CA ARG A 594 12.31 -7.15 53.68
C ARG A 594 11.74 -8.27 52.82
N TYR A 595 12.58 -9.29 52.58
CA TYR A 595 12.23 -10.47 51.79
C TYR A 595 11.67 -10.12 50.41
N GLN A 596 12.25 -9.10 49.79
CA GLN A 596 11.90 -8.68 48.44
C GLN A 596 12.25 -9.79 47.45
N ASN A 597 11.25 -10.30 46.76
CA ASN A 597 11.41 -11.20 45.62
C ASN A 597 10.55 -10.70 44.45
N LYS A 598 10.54 -11.46 43.35
CA LYS A 598 9.74 -11.12 42.17
C LYS A 598 8.23 -11.09 42.45
N ASP A 599 7.75 -11.83 43.44
CA ASP A 599 6.31 -12.04 43.71
C ASP A 599 5.76 -11.11 44.80
N GLY A 600 6.62 -10.41 45.56
CA GLY A 600 6.20 -9.54 46.64
C GLY A 600 7.30 -9.20 47.64
N CYS A 601 6.87 -8.68 48.79
CA CYS A 601 7.75 -8.40 49.92
C CYS A 601 6.97 -8.31 51.24
N ALA A 602 7.69 -8.22 52.36
CA ALA A 602 7.12 -7.93 53.67
C ALA A 602 7.47 -6.50 54.11
N ALA A 603 6.45 -5.70 54.42
CA ALA A 603 6.62 -4.38 55.02
C ALA A 603 6.56 -4.48 56.54
N TYR A 604 7.59 -3.97 57.21
CA TYR A 604 7.70 -3.88 58.66
C TYR A 604 7.40 -2.45 59.09
N ILE A 605 6.44 -2.30 60.00
CA ILE A 605 5.90 -1.02 60.42
C ILE A 605 6.04 -0.91 61.95
N LEU A 606 6.61 0.20 62.42
CA LEU A 606 6.79 0.47 63.84
C LEU A 606 5.81 1.54 64.34
N ASN A 607 5.23 1.31 65.53
CA ASN A 607 4.22 2.13 66.20
C ASN A 607 2.87 2.21 65.47
N ASN A 608 1.97 1.23 65.73
CA ASN A 608 0.67 1.14 65.04
C ASN A 608 -0.56 1.15 65.98
N SER A 609 -1.47 2.08 65.74
CA SER A 609 -2.84 2.11 66.29
C SER A 609 -3.84 2.58 65.23
N ASN A 610 -4.76 1.72 64.75
CA ASN A 610 -5.82 1.99 63.75
C ASN A 610 -5.39 2.88 62.56
N LEU A 611 -4.54 2.33 61.70
CA LEU A 611 -3.88 3.06 60.61
C LEU A 611 -4.15 2.42 59.26
N LYS A 612 -3.89 3.16 58.18
CA LYS A 612 -3.79 2.59 56.82
C LYS A 612 -2.37 2.69 56.33
N PHE A 613 -1.92 1.64 55.64
CA PHE A 613 -0.64 1.57 54.97
C PHE A 613 -0.85 1.74 53.46
N LEU A 614 -0.18 2.73 52.87
CA LEU A 614 -0.20 2.99 51.43
C LEU A 614 1.16 2.61 50.84
N TRP A 615 1.17 1.93 49.70
CA TRP A 615 2.42 1.50 49.06
C TRP A 615 2.34 1.57 47.53
N PHE A 616 3.51 1.69 46.90
CA PHE A 616 3.68 1.59 45.45
C PHE A 616 5.05 1.06 45.05
N VAL A 617 5.14 0.51 43.85
CA VAL A 617 6.35 -0.10 43.28
C VAL A 617 6.73 0.63 41.99
N LEU A 618 8.00 1.01 41.88
CA LEU A 618 8.62 1.46 40.62
C LEU A 618 9.46 0.33 40.04
N ALA A 619 9.25 -0.01 38.78
CA ALA A 619 10.08 -0.97 38.06
C ALA A 619 10.18 -0.56 36.60
N LYS A 620 11.16 -1.12 35.89
CA LYS A 620 11.12 -1.09 34.42
C LYS A 620 9.86 -1.82 33.95
N PRO A 621 9.14 -1.30 32.94
CA PRO A 621 7.89 -1.89 32.47
C PRO A 621 8.18 -3.12 31.59
N ASN A 622 8.89 -4.11 32.13
CA ASN A 622 9.09 -5.43 31.52
C ASN A 622 7.81 -6.27 31.66
N GLY A 623 6.67 -5.71 31.25
CA GLY A 623 5.39 -6.40 31.29
C GLY A 623 4.43 -6.00 32.40
N TYR A 624 4.65 -4.96 33.22
CA TYR A 624 3.63 -4.45 34.15
C TYR A 624 3.51 -2.94 34.09
N TYR A 625 2.28 -2.41 34.07
CA TYR A 625 2.05 -0.97 34.05
C TYR A 625 0.74 -0.61 34.76
N SER A 626 0.77 0.35 35.70
CA SER A 626 -0.46 0.86 36.30
C SER A 626 -1.10 1.92 35.39
N ASN A 627 -2.28 1.61 34.83
CA ASN A 627 -2.98 2.47 33.85
C ASN A 627 -3.25 3.91 34.31
N LYS A 628 -3.36 4.12 35.62
CA LYS A 628 -3.85 5.39 36.18
C LYS A 628 -2.74 6.43 36.41
N ASN A 629 -1.46 6.03 36.37
CA ASN A 629 -0.32 6.89 36.72
C ASN A 629 0.75 7.00 35.61
N ARG A 630 0.37 6.71 34.36
CA ARG A 630 1.27 6.70 33.17
C ARG A 630 2.10 7.95 32.95
N ASN A 631 1.54 9.11 33.31
CA ASN A 631 2.15 10.40 33.05
C ASN A 631 2.83 11.00 34.29
N VAL A 632 2.91 10.26 35.39
CA VAL A 632 3.61 10.71 36.60
C VAL A 632 5.09 10.47 36.38
N LYS A 633 5.88 11.55 36.46
CA LYS A 633 7.33 11.47 36.36
C LYS A 633 7.92 11.24 37.74
N PHE A 634 8.98 10.44 37.77
CA PHE A 634 9.74 10.15 38.98
C PHE A 634 11.21 10.46 38.72
N ALA A 635 11.89 11.04 39.70
CA ALA A 635 13.33 10.85 39.83
C ALA A 635 13.58 9.83 40.93
N TYR A 636 14.58 8.99 40.78
CA TYR A 636 14.87 7.92 41.72
C TYR A 636 16.37 7.66 41.78
N GLY A 637 16.81 7.03 42.87
CA GLY A 637 18.18 6.61 43.01
C GLY A 637 18.41 5.80 44.27
N GLU A 638 19.64 5.33 44.40
CA GLU A 638 20.12 4.60 45.57
C GLU A 638 21.34 5.31 46.14
N LEU A 639 21.44 5.28 47.47
CA LEU A 639 22.61 5.75 48.19
C LEU A 639 22.95 4.74 49.27
N ASP A 640 24.17 4.23 49.25
CA ASP A 640 24.68 3.42 50.35
C ASP A 640 25.00 4.33 51.54
N ILE A 641 24.36 4.05 52.68
CA ILE A 641 24.55 4.77 53.93
C ILE A 641 25.33 3.86 54.89
N ASP A 642 26.36 4.44 55.50
CA ASP A 642 27.08 3.84 56.62
C ASP A 642 26.52 4.38 57.94
N ASN A 643 26.58 3.57 58.98
CA ASN A 643 26.08 3.86 60.33
C ASN A 643 26.68 5.15 60.97
N SER A 644 27.69 5.75 60.35
CA SER A 644 28.34 6.99 60.77
C SER A 644 27.75 8.27 60.16
N GLN A 645 26.91 8.18 59.13
CA GLN A 645 26.37 9.34 58.41
C GLN A 645 25.13 9.93 59.10
N SER A 646 25.23 11.17 59.58
CA SER A 646 24.12 11.92 60.19
C SER A 646 23.40 12.85 59.21
N GLU A 647 24.03 13.17 58.08
CA GLU A 647 23.48 14.00 57.01
C GLU A 647 23.81 13.38 55.64
N ILE A 648 22.84 13.42 54.73
CA ILE A 648 22.96 12.91 53.36
C ILE A 648 22.41 13.93 52.37
N THR A 649 22.99 13.95 51.17
CA THR A 649 22.56 14.82 50.08
C THR A 649 22.13 13.98 48.89
N LEU A 650 20.90 14.15 48.43
CA LEU A 650 20.37 13.54 47.23
C LEU A 650 20.48 14.53 46.06
N ASN A 651 20.97 14.08 44.91
CA ASN A 651 21.08 14.89 43.70
C ASN A 651 19.97 14.51 42.73
N SER A 652 19.25 15.51 42.21
CA SER A 652 18.20 15.30 41.21
C SER A 652 18.04 16.53 40.32
N GLU A 653 17.72 16.34 39.05
CA GLU A 653 17.54 17.45 38.11
C GLU A 653 16.13 18.05 38.24
N ASN A 654 16.05 19.37 38.38
CA ASN A 654 14.80 20.15 38.33
C ASN A 654 13.78 19.87 39.45
N ILE A 655 14.19 20.06 40.70
CA ILE A 655 13.29 20.01 41.87
C ILE A 655 12.48 21.31 41.98
N TYR A 656 11.17 21.20 42.19
CA TYR A 656 10.24 22.31 42.37
C TYR A 656 9.46 22.20 43.70
N SER A 657 8.85 23.30 44.13
CA SER A 657 7.87 23.26 45.22
C SER A 657 6.69 22.36 44.84
N ASN A 658 6.15 21.64 45.83
CA ASN A 658 5.10 20.63 45.70
C ASN A 658 5.55 19.24 45.20
N CYS A 659 6.85 19.01 44.98
CA CYS A 659 7.36 17.66 44.81
C CYS A 659 7.25 16.86 46.12
N VAL A 660 7.05 15.54 46.03
CA VAL A 660 6.98 14.66 47.20
C VAL A 660 8.20 13.74 47.21
N LEU A 661 8.95 13.77 48.30
CA LEU A 661 10.08 12.86 48.54
C LEU A 661 9.62 11.62 49.29
N MET A 662 9.99 10.47 48.74
CA MET A 662 9.85 9.16 49.35
C MET A 662 11.22 8.56 49.63
N THR A 663 11.32 7.85 50.73
CA THR A 663 12.52 7.10 51.11
C THR A 663 12.13 5.70 51.57
N SER A 664 13.01 4.74 51.28
CA SER A 664 12.85 3.34 51.64
C SER A 664 14.22 2.78 51.97
N PHE A 665 14.31 2.01 53.06
CA PHE A 665 15.58 1.43 53.51
C PHE A 665 15.60 -0.07 53.22
N VAL A 666 16.64 -0.50 52.51
CA VAL A 666 16.89 -1.91 52.19
C VAL A 666 18.17 -2.36 52.90
N PRO A 667 18.07 -3.23 53.92
CA PRO A 667 19.25 -3.76 54.60
C PRO A 667 20.02 -4.72 53.67
N LYS A 668 21.36 -4.65 53.66
CA LYS A 668 22.19 -5.56 52.83
C LYS A 668 22.36 -6.94 53.44
N THR A 669 22.10 -7.11 54.74
CA THR A 669 22.16 -8.38 55.46
C THR A 669 20.80 -8.68 56.09
N GLN A 670 20.40 -9.96 56.09
CA GLN A 670 19.08 -10.38 56.61
C GLN A 670 18.93 -10.14 58.13
N ASP A 671 20.05 -10.05 58.85
CA ASP A 671 20.12 -9.88 60.30
C ASP A 671 20.18 -8.42 60.76
N ASP A 672 20.24 -7.44 59.84
CA ASP A 672 20.30 -6.03 60.22
C ASP A 672 18.94 -5.59 60.80
N THR A 673 18.93 -5.18 62.08
CA THR A 673 17.75 -4.72 62.82
C THR A 673 17.68 -3.20 62.96
N ILE A 674 18.65 -2.46 62.41
CA ILE A 674 18.76 -1.02 62.57
C ILE A 674 17.69 -0.31 61.73
N ILE A 675 16.94 0.59 62.38
CA ILE A 675 15.94 1.43 61.74
C ILE A 675 16.50 2.84 61.65
N HIS A 676 16.38 3.43 60.46
CA HIS A 676 16.79 4.79 60.17
C HIS A 676 15.54 5.66 59.97
N ASP A 677 15.53 6.82 60.61
CA ASP A 677 14.53 7.86 60.46
C ASP A 677 15.12 9.04 59.69
N ILE A 678 14.32 9.66 58.83
CA ILE A 678 14.77 10.74 57.93
C ILE A 678 13.95 11.99 58.18
N THR A 679 14.65 13.11 58.32
CA THR A 679 14.03 14.44 58.36
C THR A 679 14.62 15.34 57.28
N LEU A 680 13.75 16.09 56.60
CA LEU A 680 14.17 17.08 55.61
C LEU A 680 14.82 18.27 56.30
N LYS A 681 16.04 18.62 55.87
CA LYS A 681 16.77 19.79 56.37
C LYS A 681 16.61 20.98 55.43
N ALA A 682 16.82 20.75 54.14
CA ALA A 682 16.67 21.77 53.10
C ALA A 682 16.60 21.15 51.71
N TRP A 683 16.17 21.92 50.71
CA TRP A 683 16.30 21.54 49.30
C TRP A 683 16.62 22.73 48.39
N THR A 684 17.17 22.46 47.21
CA THR A 684 17.42 23.42 46.12
C THR A 684 16.87 22.84 44.81
N LYS A 685 16.97 23.56 43.69
CA LYS A 685 16.59 23.03 42.37
C LYS A 685 17.35 21.77 41.94
N ALA A 686 18.49 21.46 42.57
CA ALA A 686 19.36 20.36 42.19
C ALA A 686 19.61 19.33 43.31
N THR A 687 19.30 19.67 44.57
CA THR A 687 19.70 18.86 45.73
C THR A 687 18.65 18.81 46.84
N ILE A 688 18.62 17.72 47.60
CA ILE A 688 17.86 17.58 48.84
C ILE A 688 18.83 17.19 49.97
N GLU A 689 18.85 17.98 51.04
CA GLU A 689 19.60 17.71 52.26
C GLU A 689 18.71 17.04 53.30
N LEU A 690 19.11 15.86 53.76
CA LEU A 690 18.37 15.07 54.75
C LEU A 690 19.24 14.80 55.97
N LYS A 691 18.59 14.75 57.14
CA LYS A 691 19.20 14.31 58.39
C LYS A 691 18.73 12.90 58.70
N VAL A 692 19.67 12.01 59.00
CA VAL A 692 19.42 10.60 59.31
C VAL A 692 19.58 10.39 60.82
N GLN A 693 18.59 9.78 61.45
CA GLN A 693 18.60 9.41 62.87
C GLN A 693 18.41 7.91 63.05
N ARG A 694 19.21 7.31 63.92
CA ARG A 694 19.09 5.89 64.25
C ARG A 694 18.03 5.66 65.34
N LYS A 695 17.18 4.64 65.16
CA LYS A 695 16.27 4.10 66.18
C LYS A 695 16.63 2.61 66.41
N GLU A 696 16.96 2.24 67.65
CA GLU A 696 17.21 0.84 68.03
C GLU A 696 15.89 0.11 68.33
N ARG A 697 15.84 -1.20 68.03
CA ARG A 697 14.65 -2.05 68.21
C ARG A 697 14.88 -3.08 69.32
N ASP A 698 13.81 -3.49 70.00
CA ASP A 698 13.76 -4.67 70.87
C ASP A 698 13.68 -5.96 70.02
N ASP A 699 14.63 -6.88 70.22
CA ASP A 699 14.95 -8.02 69.32
C ASP A 699 13.94 -9.19 69.30
N ASN A 700 12.87 -9.16 70.10
CA ASN A 700 11.98 -10.33 70.29
C ASN A 700 11.01 -10.64 69.13
N LEU A 701 10.92 -9.80 68.08
CA LEU A 701 9.89 -9.93 67.03
C LEU A 701 10.26 -10.81 65.82
N ASN A 702 11.56 -11.08 65.57
CA ASN A 702 11.99 -11.74 64.32
C ASN A 702 11.71 -13.26 64.28
N GLN A 703 11.58 -13.94 65.42
CA GLN A 703 11.44 -15.41 65.44
C GLN A 703 10.02 -15.95 65.16
N GLU A 704 8.96 -15.17 65.40
CA GLU A 704 7.57 -15.63 65.14
C GLU A 704 7.15 -15.54 63.66
N VAL A 705 7.77 -14.66 62.87
CA VAL A 705 7.37 -14.37 61.49
C VAL A 705 7.91 -15.41 60.50
N ILE A 706 9.13 -15.93 60.73
CA ILE A 706 9.76 -16.97 59.90
C ILE A 706 8.89 -18.25 59.85
N LYS A 707 8.14 -18.54 60.93
CA LYS A 707 7.20 -19.69 60.99
C LYS A 707 5.87 -19.45 60.26
N LYS A 708 5.45 -18.20 60.03
CA LYS A 708 4.17 -17.87 59.36
C LYS A 708 4.28 -17.74 57.84
N ILE A 709 5.49 -17.52 57.32
CA ILE A 709 5.70 -17.19 55.90
C ILE A 709 5.78 -18.43 55.00
N GLY A 710 6.03 -19.64 55.52
CA GLY A 710 5.93 -20.87 54.71
C GLY A 710 6.77 -20.87 53.41
N LEU A 711 7.91 -20.16 53.39
CA LEU A 711 8.82 -20.06 52.24
C LEU A 711 10.05 -20.99 52.34
N ILE A 712 9.93 -22.11 53.06
CA ILE A 712 10.89 -23.21 52.97
C ILE A 712 10.12 -24.42 52.47
N ASP A 713 10.31 -24.75 51.19
CA ASP A 713 10.06 -26.09 50.69
C ASP A 713 11.02 -27.03 51.42
N SER A 714 10.49 -27.78 52.40
CA SER A 714 11.18 -28.91 53.00
C SER A 714 10.69 -30.21 52.34
N SER A 715 11.35 -30.58 51.25
CA SER A 715 11.51 -31.94 50.73
C SER A 715 12.68 -31.87 49.74
N ASP A 716 13.84 -32.45 49.98
CA ASP A 716 14.04 -33.84 50.34
C ASP A 716 15.18 -34.04 51.35
N GLU A 717 14.94 -34.98 52.25
CA GLU A 717 15.98 -35.73 52.93
C GLU A 717 16.83 -36.44 51.86
N ASP A 718 18.12 -36.15 51.82
CA ASP A 718 19.10 -37.24 51.79
C ASP A 718 20.46 -36.78 52.31
N SER A 719 20.99 -37.65 53.15
CA SER A 719 22.21 -37.57 53.93
C SER A 719 23.48 -37.32 53.10
N SER A 720 24.39 -36.52 53.64
CA SER A 720 25.73 -37.04 53.97
C SER A 720 26.49 -36.07 54.86
N ASP A 721 27.06 -36.65 55.92
CA ASP A 721 27.94 -36.04 56.90
C ASP A 721 29.06 -35.19 56.30
N SER A 722 29.32 -34.04 56.93
CA SER A 722 30.70 -33.67 57.25
C SER A 722 30.72 -32.72 58.45
N GLU A 723 31.19 -33.24 59.58
CA GLU A 723 31.74 -32.43 60.66
C GLU A 723 32.85 -31.51 60.12
N SER A 724 32.82 -30.23 60.45
CA SER A 724 34.05 -29.53 60.84
C SER A 724 33.77 -28.23 61.61
N THR A 725 34.09 -28.32 62.90
CA THR A 725 34.73 -27.30 63.74
C THR A 725 34.10 -25.91 63.89
N PHE A 726 33.57 -25.70 65.09
CA PHE A 726 33.53 -24.41 65.79
C PHE A 726 34.90 -23.72 65.76
N GLY A 727 34.99 -22.64 64.98
CA GLY A 727 36.05 -21.65 65.06
C GLY A 727 35.52 -20.35 65.67
N ASN A 728 35.80 -20.14 66.96
CA ASN A 728 35.71 -18.83 67.59
C ASN A 728 36.71 -17.88 66.91
N ASN A 729 36.24 -16.96 66.07
CA ASN A 729 37.01 -15.80 65.65
C ASN A 729 36.26 -14.52 66.00
N SER A 730 36.80 -13.86 67.02
CA SER A 730 36.96 -12.42 67.19
C SER A 730 35.97 -11.48 66.50
N ALA A 731 35.31 -10.68 67.34
CA ALA A 731 34.72 -9.39 67.02
C ALA A 731 35.54 -8.60 65.99
N GLN A 732 35.03 -8.53 64.78
CA GLN A 732 35.41 -7.56 63.78
C GLN A 732 34.10 -6.90 63.38
N GLY A 733 33.89 -5.67 63.85
CA GLY A 733 32.67 -4.91 63.59
C GLY A 733 32.47 -4.80 62.09
N SER A 734 31.58 -5.63 61.55
CA SER A 734 31.09 -5.47 60.19
C SER A 734 30.39 -4.12 60.15
N HIS A 735 30.93 -3.18 59.38
CA HIS A 735 30.19 -1.99 59.00
C HIS A 735 28.92 -2.45 58.28
N GLU A 736 27.81 -2.48 59.02
CA GLU A 736 26.48 -2.74 58.47
C GLU A 736 26.19 -1.61 57.50
N LYS A 737 26.00 -1.97 56.23
CA LYS A 737 25.69 -1.02 55.15
C LYS A 737 24.22 -1.18 54.82
N THR A 738 23.44 -0.10 54.97
CA THR A 738 22.06 -0.04 54.51
C THR A 738 22.00 0.76 53.21
N THR A 739 21.22 0.30 52.23
CA THR A 739 20.96 1.09 51.02
C THR A 739 19.69 1.91 51.22
N LEU A 740 19.80 3.23 51.10
CA LEU A 740 18.67 4.13 50.98
C LEU A 740 18.23 4.17 49.52
N GLN A 741 17.02 3.71 49.26
CA GLN A 741 16.30 3.97 48.03
C GLN A 741 15.47 5.25 48.21
N TRP A 742 15.49 6.13 47.22
CA TRP A 742 14.71 7.37 47.26
C TRP A 742 14.00 7.60 45.94
N CYS A 743 12.85 8.27 45.99
CA CYS A 743 12.21 8.81 44.80
C CYS A 743 11.56 10.17 45.05
N ILE A 744 11.55 11.01 44.02
CA ILE A 744 10.88 12.31 43.97
C ILE A 744 9.72 12.18 42.98
N ILE A 745 8.51 12.46 43.46
CA ILE A 745 7.29 12.45 42.67
C ILE A 745 7.02 13.88 42.20
N TYR A 746 7.03 14.10 40.87
CA TYR A 746 6.72 15.39 40.27
C TYR A 746 5.21 15.59 40.13
N ALA A 747 4.57 16.03 41.22
CA ALA A 747 3.13 16.25 41.30
C ALA A 747 2.72 17.60 40.66
N ASN A 748 2.61 17.65 39.34
CA ASN A 748 1.95 18.80 38.66
C ASN A 748 0.45 18.76 38.94
N GLU A 749 -0.09 19.62 39.84
CA GLU A 749 -1.52 19.92 40.14
C GLU A 749 -2.60 18.90 39.71
N ARG A 750 -2.32 17.60 39.78
CA ARG A 750 -3.22 16.51 39.39
C ARG A 750 -3.49 15.71 40.64
N GLU A 751 -4.76 15.70 41.05
CA GLU A 751 -5.25 14.83 42.10
C GLU A 751 -4.85 13.37 41.79
N PRO A 752 -4.22 12.65 42.71
CA PRO A 752 -4.06 11.22 42.59
C PRO A 752 -5.35 10.50 43.01
N MET A 753 -5.51 9.32 42.43
CA MET A 753 -6.59 8.35 42.65
C MET A 753 -7.99 8.81 42.22
N LYS A 754 -8.52 8.23 41.13
CA LYS A 754 -9.92 7.80 41.08
C LYS A 754 -9.94 6.28 41.07
N SER A 755 -10.08 5.70 42.26
CA SER A 755 -10.46 4.31 42.42
C SER A 755 -12.00 4.24 42.27
N GLU A 756 -12.52 3.16 41.69
CA GLU A 756 -13.97 2.94 41.58
C GLU A 756 -14.64 2.82 42.97
N ASP A 757 -13.83 2.63 44.01
CA ASP A 757 -14.19 2.79 45.40
C ASP A 757 -13.75 4.16 45.94
N LYS A 758 -14.66 4.84 46.67
CA LYS A 758 -14.38 6.06 47.42
C LYS A 758 -13.04 5.97 48.19
N GLY A 759 -12.10 6.85 47.88
CA GLY A 759 -10.84 6.98 48.61
C GLY A 759 -9.69 7.35 47.68
N SER A 760 -9.61 8.63 47.34
CA SER A 760 -8.48 9.22 46.63
C SER A 760 -7.46 9.79 47.63
N TYR A 761 -6.23 9.28 47.65
CA TYR A 761 -5.18 9.80 48.53
C TYR A 761 -4.25 10.75 47.77
N PRO A 762 -4.12 12.03 48.18
CA PRO A 762 -3.20 12.98 47.56
C PRO A 762 -1.71 12.56 47.69
N TRP A 763 -0.85 12.96 46.73
CA TRP A 763 0.55 12.50 46.68
C TRP A 763 1.32 12.90 47.93
N ASN A 764 0.93 14.02 48.54
CA ASN A 764 1.45 14.51 49.81
C ASN A 764 1.22 13.55 51.00
N LEU A 765 0.42 12.49 50.86
CA LEU A 765 0.23 11.45 51.88
C LEU A 765 1.22 10.31 51.76
N PHE A 766 1.95 10.24 50.65
CA PHE A 766 2.96 9.21 50.47
C PHE A 766 4.27 9.60 51.17
N GLY A 767 4.65 10.88 51.21
CA GLY A 767 5.97 11.26 51.73
C GLY A 767 6.12 12.72 52.11
N ILE A 768 7.37 13.18 52.21
CA ILE A 768 7.71 14.53 52.66
C ILE A 768 7.48 15.52 51.50
N VAL A 769 6.60 16.50 51.70
CA VAL A 769 6.37 17.57 50.73
C VAL A 769 7.54 18.56 50.76
N LEU A 770 8.12 18.83 49.59
CA LEU A 770 9.15 19.87 49.44
C LEU A 770 8.47 21.23 49.35
N ASP A 771 8.31 21.89 50.51
CA ASP A 771 7.68 23.20 50.62
C ASP A 771 8.68 24.35 50.41
N GLU A 772 8.20 25.58 50.19
CA GLU A 772 9.10 26.74 50.04
C GLU A 772 9.80 27.14 51.36
N ASN A 773 9.36 26.67 52.53
CA ASN A 773 9.96 27.01 53.82
C ASN A 773 11.32 26.32 54.02
N PHE A 774 11.50 25.12 53.44
CA PHE A 774 12.76 24.37 53.47
C PHE A 774 13.64 24.65 52.26
N LYS A 775 13.24 25.55 51.36
CA LYS A 775 14.01 25.85 50.14
C LYS A 775 15.16 26.80 50.43
N LYS A 776 16.37 26.41 50.05
CA LYS A 776 17.54 27.28 49.99
C LYS A 776 17.65 27.91 48.60
N ASN A 777 17.98 29.21 48.57
CA ASN A 777 18.18 29.98 47.34
C ASN A 777 19.37 29.52 46.53
#